data_AF-A0A0J6YKP3-F1
#
_entry.id   AF-A0A0J6YKP3-F1
#
_cell.length_a   1.000
_cell.length_b   1.000
_cell.length_c   1.000
_cell.angle_alpha   90.00
_cell.angle_beta   90.00
_cell.angle_gamma   90.00
#
_symmetry.space_group_name_H-M   'P 1'
#
loop_
_entity.id
_entity.type
_entity.pdbx_description
1 polymer ?
#
loop_
_entity_poly.entity_id
_entity_poly.type
_entity_poly.pdbx_seq_one_letter_code
_entity_poly.pdbx_strand_id
1 'polypeptide(L)'
;MEPPPNEEFGRQPPQDLAAEQAVLGGMLLSKDAIADVLERLRPGDFYKPANQLVYDAVLDLYGRGEPADAVTVAAELDRKGLLRRVGGAPYLHTLISTVPTAANAGFYAEIVSEKALLRRLVEAGTRVVQYGYAGAEGADVNEIVDRAQAEIYDVTERRATEDFVPLEELLQPTMDEIDAIASQGGISKGVPTGFTELDELTNGLHPGQMIVVAARPGMGKALSLDTPLPTPTGWTTMAQVAVGDELIGPDGLPTRVVAATAVMEGRPCFEVEFSDGTVIVADAEHQWLASGAIRTTREIAETLSTGFVHSVTNAAAVQTADAELPVPPYTLGALLGDPATTDPEILMRIEGEGSSTSDARAGTRIPVEYLRASEAQRRSLLAGLLDARGTVAEDGSVLLGVADEGFTEDVAELVVSLGYRCEAEATGGIAFIAADSVFRLHRKDLLHKERRSVGSASRFIVDVRPIPSVPVRCVEVDNASHMYLASRSMIPTHNSTLGLDFMRSCSIKHHLPSIVFSLEMSKTEIVMRLLSAEARIKLADMRSGRMSDDDWTRLARRMSEISEAPLYIDDSPNLTMMEIRAKARRLKQKADLRLVVIDYLQLMTSGKKVESRQQEVSEFSRQIKLLAKELEVPVVAMSQLNRGPEQRTDKKPQLSDLRESGSIEQDADMVVLLHRPDAFESDDPRGGEADLIVAKHRAGPTRTVTVAHQLHLSRFANMAKQ
;
A
#
# COMPACT_ATOMS: atom_id res chain seq x y z
N MET A 1 -21.80 -41.57 -33.28
CA MET A 1 -21.67 -41.01 -31.92
C MET A 1 -22.52 -41.87 -31.03
N GLU A 2 -21.90 -42.82 -30.33
CA GLU A 2 -22.56 -43.45 -29.19
C GLU A 2 -22.82 -42.37 -28.13
N PRO A 3 -23.97 -42.42 -27.42
CA PRO A 3 -24.20 -41.54 -26.30
C PRO A 3 -23.18 -41.88 -25.20
N PRO A 4 -22.72 -40.90 -24.41
CA PRO A 4 -21.87 -41.19 -23.27
C PRO A 4 -22.64 -42.09 -22.28
N PRO A 5 -21.98 -43.05 -21.61
CA PRO A 5 -22.63 -43.87 -20.62
C PRO A 5 -23.15 -43.00 -19.48
N ASN A 6 -24.41 -43.21 -19.11
CA ASN A 6 -24.98 -42.77 -17.83
C ASN A 6 -24.21 -43.49 -16.72
N GLU A 7 -23.24 -42.83 -16.09
CA GLU A 7 -22.70 -43.28 -14.80
C GLU A 7 -23.50 -42.66 -13.65
N GLU A 8 -24.07 -43.55 -12.86
CA GLU A 8 -24.95 -43.33 -11.72
C GLU A 8 -24.29 -42.52 -10.58
N PHE A 9 -25.16 -41.87 -9.79
CA PHE A 9 -24.86 -41.27 -8.49
C PHE A 9 -24.20 -42.28 -7.54
N GLY A 10 -22.86 -42.28 -7.46
CA GLY A 10 -22.13 -43.13 -6.54
C GLY A 10 -20.60 -43.10 -6.68
N ARG A 11 -19.99 -41.92 -6.85
CA ARG A 11 -18.51 -41.83 -6.85
C ARG A 11 -17.99 -42.10 -5.45
N GLN A 12 -17.40 -43.27 -5.23
CA GLN A 12 -16.62 -43.54 -4.02
C GLN A 12 -15.41 -42.61 -3.98
N PRO A 13 -15.02 -42.08 -2.79
CA PRO A 13 -13.81 -41.29 -2.66
C PRO A 13 -12.58 -42.07 -3.16
N PRO A 14 -11.59 -41.41 -3.79
CA PRO A 14 -10.36 -42.06 -4.25
C PRO A 14 -9.67 -42.84 -3.12
N GLN A 15 -9.44 -44.13 -3.37
CA GLN A 15 -8.86 -45.08 -2.41
C GLN A 15 -8.15 -46.23 -3.14
N ASP A 16 -7.21 -46.89 -2.45
CA ASP A 16 -6.64 -48.17 -2.87
C ASP A 16 -6.39 -49.05 -1.63
N LEU A 17 -7.36 -49.92 -1.34
CA LEU A 17 -7.32 -50.77 -0.15
C LEU A 17 -6.21 -51.82 -0.21
N ALA A 18 -5.85 -52.28 -1.42
CA ALA A 18 -4.78 -53.26 -1.59
C ALA A 18 -3.42 -52.63 -1.29
N ALA A 19 -3.19 -51.39 -1.75
CA ALA A 19 -2.01 -50.63 -1.43
C ALA A 19 -1.91 -50.33 0.08
N GLU A 20 -3.00 -49.90 0.72
CA GLU A 20 -3.02 -49.68 2.19
C GLU A 20 -2.66 -50.95 2.97
N GLN A 21 -3.20 -52.10 2.57
CA GLN A 21 -2.90 -53.38 3.19
C GLN A 21 -1.43 -53.80 2.97
N ALA A 22 -0.90 -53.57 1.77
CA ALA A 22 0.48 -53.87 1.43
C ALA A 22 1.49 -52.98 2.19
N VAL A 23 1.17 -51.70 2.40
CA VAL A 23 1.96 -50.78 3.23
C VAL A 23 2.06 -51.32 4.66
N LEU A 24 0.91 -51.57 5.30
CA LEU A 24 0.89 -52.06 6.69
C LEU A 24 1.54 -53.44 6.81
N GLY A 25 1.31 -54.33 5.84
CA GLY A 25 1.98 -55.63 5.78
C GLY A 25 3.50 -55.49 5.70
N GLY A 26 4.00 -54.57 4.88
CA GLY A 26 5.43 -54.29 4.75
C GLY A 26 6.04 -53.74 6.04
N MET A 27 5.35 -52.82 6.71
CA MET A 27 5.75 -52.26 8.00
C MET A 27 5.80 -53.33 9.11
N LEU A 28 4.86 -54.28 9.13
CA LEU A 28 4.84 -55.39 10.10
C LEU A 28 5.96 -56.44 9.85
N LEU A 29 6.56 -56.45 8.66
CA LEU A 29 7.61 -57.38 8.27
C LEU A 29 9.03 -56.82 8.44
N SER A 30 9.22 -55.51 8.25
CA SER A 30 10.54 -54.88 8.28
C SER A 30 10.51 -53.52 8.94
N LYS A 31 11.49 -53.27 9.81
CA LYS A 31 11.74 -51.97 10.44
C LYS A 31 12.11 -50.90 9.40
N ASP A 32 12.85 -51.26 8.36
CA ASP A 32 13.30 -50.31 7.33
C ASP A 32 12.10 -49.82 6.51
N ALA A 33 11.12 -50.71 6.25
CA ALA A 33 9.87 -50.34 5.61
C ALA A 33 9.04 -49.34 6.43
N ILE A 34 9.15 -49.34 7.76
CA ILE A 34 8.50 -48.34 8.62
C ILE A 34 9.10 -46.95 8.36
N ALA A 35 10.43 -46.86 8.24
CA ALA A 35 11.10 -45.59 7.97
C ALA A 35 10.70 -45.01 6.60
N ASP A 36 10.75 -45.84 5.55
CA ASP A 36 10.39 -45.42 4.18
C ASP A 36 8.93 -44.92 4.06
N VAL A 37 8.02 -45.55 4.81
CA VAL A 37 6.59 -45.21 4.80
C VAL A 37 6.31 -43.97 5.67
N LEU A 38 7.01 -43.81 6.79
CA LEU A 38 6.86 -42.66 7.70
C LEU A 38 7.16 -41.34 6.99
N GLU A 39 8.14 -41.33 6.07
CA GLU A 39 8.46 -40.14 5.25
C GLU A 39 7.32 -39.71 4.31
N ARG A 40 6.40 -40.63 3.98
CA ARG A 40 5.45 -40.48 2.87
C ARG A 40 3.99 -40.40 3.31
N LEU A 41 3.64 -41.03 4.43
CA LEU A 41 2.26 -41.15 4.89
C LEU A 41 2.07 -40.61 6.31
N ARG A 42 0.87 -40.09 6.55
CA ARG A 42 0.33 -39.73 7.86
C ARG A 42 -0.86 -40.63 8.20
N PRO A 43 -1.26 -40.73 9.47
CA PRO A 43 -2.41 -41.56 9.87
C PRO A 43 -3.70 -41.24 9.10
N GLY A 44 -3.95 -39.95 8.80
CA GLY A 44 -5.14 -39.51 8.06
C GLY A 44 -5.14 -39.83 6.55
N ASP A 45 -4.04 -40.35 6.00
CA ASP A 45 -3.95 -40.69 4.59
C ASP A 45 -4.63 -42.03 4.26
N PHE A 46 -4.82 -42.90 5.25
CA PHE A 46 -5.57 -44.15 5.09
C PHE A 46 -7.07 -43.87 4.96
N TYR A 47 -7.70 -44.43 3.93
CA TYR A 47 -9.15 -44.36 3.75
C TYR A 47 -9.88 -45.20 4.80
N LYS A 48 -9.35 -46.39 5.13
CA LYS A 48 -10.00 -47.30 6.07
C LYS A 48 -9.59 -46.96 7.51
N PRO A 49 -10.53 -46.63 8.42
CA PRO A 49 -10.18 -46.29 9.81
C PRO A 49 -9.46 -47.42 10.55
N ALA A 50 -9.74 -48.68 10.21
CA ALA A 50 -9.02 -49.83 10.77
C ALA A 50 -7.53 -49.81 10.41
N ASN A 51 -7.18 -49.39 9.20
CA ASN A 51 -5.80 -49.31 8.73
C ASN A 51 -5.05 -48.15 9.40
N GLN A 52 -5.73 -47.01 9.58
CA GLN A 52 -5.21 -45.88 10.36
C GLN A 52 -4.84 -46.30 11.80
N LEU A 53 -5.72 -47.03 12.50
CA LEU A 53 -5.45 -47.49 13.86
C LEU A 53 -4.27 -48.45 13.94
N VAL A 54 -4.09 -49.32 12.93
CA VAL A 54 -2.92 -50.21 12.85
C VAL A 54 -1.66 -49.40 12.61
N TYR A 55 -1.69 -48.42 11.70
CA TYR A 55 -0.58 -47.51 11.43
C TYR A 55 -0.14 -46.76 12.69
N ASP A 56 -1.08 -46.16 13.42
CA ASP A 56 -0.81 -45.45 14.68
C ASP A 56 -0.14 -46.36 15.71
N ALA A 57 -0.63 -47.61 15.86
CA ALA A 57 -0.04 -48.57 16.79
C ALA A 57 1.38 -48.99 16.38
N VAL A 58 1.66 -49.10 15.08
CA VAL A 58 3.00 -49.37 14.54
C VAL A 58 3.93 -48.20 14.84
N LEU A 59 3.49 -46.95 14.63
CA LEU A 59 4.30 -45.76 14.93
C LEU A 59 4.59 -45.62 16.42
N ASP A 60 3.62 -45.89 17.29
CA ASP A 60 3.82 -45.81 18.75
C ASP A 60 4.83 -46.84 19.26
N LEU A 61 4.85 -48.04 18.70
CA LEU A 61 5.85 -49.06 19.02
C LEU A 61 7.23 -48.64 18.48
N TYR A 62 7.28 -48.18 17.22
CA TYR A 62 8.51 -47.71 16.58
C TYR A 62 9.14 -46.53 17.33
N GLY A 63 8.34 -45.54 17.75
CA GLY A 63 8.80 -44.38 18.52
C GLY A 63 9.31 -44.72 19.92
N ARG A 64 8.86 -45.84 20.51
CA ARG A 64 9.40 -46.40 21.76
C ARG A 64 10.62 -47.30 21.55
N GLY A 65 11.02 -47.53 20.30
CA GLY A 65 12.09 -48.46 19.94
C GLY A 65 11.71 -49.94 20.09
N GLU A 66 10.43 -50.26 20.23
CA GLU A 66 9.92 -51.63 20.30
C GLU A 66 9.69 -52.19 18.89
N PRO A 67 9.90 -53.51 18.65
CA PRO A 67 9.61 -54.11 17.36
C PRO A 67 8.11 -54.06 17.08
N ALA A 68 7.71 -53.60 15.89
CA ALA A 68 6.31 -53.51 15.47
C ALA A 68 5.95 -54.67 14.53
N ASP A 69 5.77 -55.86 15.10
CA ASP A 69 5.30 -57.06 14.42
C ASP A 69 3.81 -57.34 14.72
N ALA A 70 3.21 -58.35 14.09
CA ALA A 70 1.78 -58.66 14.29
C ALA A 70 1.41 -59.01 15.75
N VAL A 71 2.36 -59.49 16.56
CA VAL A 71 2.10 -59.90 17.95
C VAL A 71 2.11 -58.67 18.86
N THR A 72 3.15 -57.85 18.74
CA THR A 72 3.34 -56.61 19.50
C THR A 72 2.28 -55.56 19.15
N VAL A 73 1.94 -55.40 17.87
CA VAL A 73 0.86 -54.52 17.42
C VAL A 73 -0.50 -55.02 17.91
N ALA A 74 -0.75 -56.34 17.90
CA ALA A 74 -1.98 -56.88 18.49
C ALA A 74 -2.08 -56.57 20.00
N ALA A 75 -0.99 -56.74 20.74
CA ALA A 75 -0.94 -56.46 22.17
C ALA A 75 -1.15 -54.97 22.48
N GLU A 76 -0.55 -54.07 21.69
CA GLU A 76 -0.74 -52.62 21.85
C GLU A 76 -2.17 -52.20 21.52
N LEU A 77 -2.76 -52.74 20.45
CA LEU A 77 -4.15 -52.48 20.09
C LEU A 77 -5.14 -53.05 21.13
N ASP A 78 -4.83 -54.18 21.77
CA ASP A 78 -5.67 -54.77 22.82
C ASP A 78 -5.59 -53.96 24.11
N ARG A 79 -4.37 -53.53 24.49
CA ARG A 79 -4.14 -52.61 25.63
C ARG A 79 -4.95 -51.33 25.50
N LYS A 80 -5.09 -50.80 24.28
CA LYS A 80 -5.91 -49.62 23.98
C LYS A 80 -7.41 -49.90 23.79
N GLY A 81 -7.84 -51.17 23.85
CA GLY A 81 -9.23 -51.57 23.61
C GLY A 81 -9.68 -51.43 22.15
N LEU A 82 -8.75 -51.33 21.21
CA LEU A 82 -8.99 -51.08 19.78
C LEU A 82 -8.90 -52.35 18.91
N LEU A 83 -8.36 -53.46 19.44
CA LEU A 83 -8.12 -54.69 18.67
C LEU A 83 -9.38 -55.24 17.97
N ARG A 84 -10.54 -55.17 18.62
CA ARG A 84 -11.82 -55.58 18.01
C ARG A 84 -12.23 -54.66 16.85
N ARG A 85 -11.92 -53.37 16.91
CA ARG A 85 -12.27 -52.38 15.87
C ARG A 85 -11.46 -52.55 14.59
N VAL A 86 -10.24 -53.10 14.68
CA VAL A 86 -9.40 -53.36 13.50
C VAL A 86 -9.69 -54.70 12.81
N GLY A 87 -10.51 -55.57 13.41
CA GLY A 87 -10.80 -56.91 12.89
C GLY A 87 -10.07 -58.05 13.62
N GLY A 88 -9.46 -57.77 14.77
CA GLY A 88 -8.77 -58.75 15.60
C GLY A 88 -7.37 -59.14 15.11
N ALA A 89 -6.67 -59.97 15.89
CA ALA A 89 -5.34 -60.48 15.53
C ALA A 89 -5.26 -61.16 14.14
N PRO A 90 -6.30 -61.90 13.66
CA PRO A 90 -6.26 -62.48 12.31
C PRO A 90 -6.11 -61.43 11.19
N TYR A 91 -6.59 -60.20 11.40
CA TYR A 91 -6.45 -59.14 10.41
C TYR A 91 -4.98 -58.76 10.18
N LEU A 92 -4.17 -58.69 11.24
CA LEU A 92 -2.74 -58.35 11.14
C LEU A 92 -1.95 -59.42 10.38
N HIS A 93 -2.26 -60.70 10.58
CA HIS A 93 -1.67 -61.78 9.79
C HIS A 93 -2.12 -61.74 8.32
N THR A 94 -3.34 -61.26 8.05
CA THR A 94 -3.81 -61.05 6.69
C THR A 94 -2.99 -59.96 5.99
N LEU A 95 -2.72 -58.84 6.67
CA LEU A 95 -1.89 -57.75 6.13
C LEU A 95 -0.49 -58.25 5.71
N ILE A 96 0.14 -59.06 6.55
CA ILE A 96 1.44 -59.68 6.26
C ILE A 96 1.36 -60.60 5.03
N SER A 97 0.26 -61.33 4.87
CA SER A 97 0.08 -62.26 3.75
C SER A 97 -0.22 -61.55 2.42
N THR A 98 -0.69 -60.30 2.47
CA THR A 98 -1.05 -59.50 1.29
C THR A 98 0.17 -58.86 0.63
N VAL A 99 1.23 -58.54 1.40
CA VAL A 99 2.40 -57.87 0.84
C VAL A 99 3.35 -58.89 0.17
N PRO A 100 3.72 -58.71 -1.11
CA PRO A 100 4.64 -59.63 -1.78
C PRO A 100 6.07 -59.55 -1.23
N THR A 101 6.55 -58.32 -0.96
CA THR A 101 7.87 -58.05 -0.37
C THR A 101 7.84 -56.77 0.45
N ALA A 102 8.53 -56.75 1.60
CA ALA A 102 8.60 -55.56 2.45
C ALA A 102 9.37 -54.39 1.79
N ALA A 103 10.30 -54.68 0.88
CA ALA A 103 11.10 -53.68 0.17
C ALA A 103 10.27 -52.72 -0.71
N ASN A 104 9.06 -53.13 -1.12
CA ASN A 104 8.19 -52.31 -1.96
C ASN A 104 7.22 -51.43 -1.15
N ALA A 105 7.32 -51.41 0.18
CA ALA A 105 6.40 -50.65 1.03
C ALA A 105 6.37 -49.15 0.68
N GLY A 106 7.53 -48.56 0.35
CA GLY A 106 7.62 -47.17 -0.10
C GLY A 106 6.84 -46.87 -1.38
N PHE A 107 6.83 -47.80 -2.35
CA PHE A 107 6.06 -47.66 -3.60
C PHE A 107 4.54 -47.73 -3.34
N TYR A 108 4.09 -48.65 -2.48
CA TYR A 108 2.68 -48.71 -2.11
C TYR A 108 2.27 -47.49 -1.29
N ALA A 109 3.17 -46.92 -0.48
CA ALA A 109 2.93 -45.70 0.26
C ALA A 109 2.72 -44.49 -0.66
N GLU A 110 3.46 -44.42 -1.76
CA GLU A 110 3.24 -43.41 -2.80
C GLU A 110 1.82 -43.49 -3.38
N ILE A 111 1.35 -44.69 -3.71
CA ILE A 111 -0.03 -44.91 -4.21
C ILE A 111 -1.07 -44.42 -3.18
N VAL A 112 -0.90 -44.77 -1.90
CA VAL A 112 -1.83 -44.34 -0.83
C VAL A 112 -1.81 -42.82 -0.68
N SER A 113 -0.62 -42.19 -0.72
CA SER A 113 -0.46 -40.73 -0.65
C SER A 113 -1.17 -40.03 -1.82
N GLU A 114 -1.05 -40.55 -3.04
CA GLU A 114 -1.76 -40.02 -4.21
C GLU A 114 -3.28 -40.08 -4.04
N LYS A 115 -3.81 -41.22 -3.57
CA LYS A 115 -5.26 -41.36 -3.32
C LYS A 115 -5.72 -40.44 -2.19
N ALA A 116 -4.93 -40.28 -1.13
CA ALA A 116 -5.22 -39.34 -0.04
C ALA A 116 -5.25 -37.88 -0.51
N LEU A 117 -4.32 -37.49 -1.40
CA LEU A 117 -4.31 -36.16 -2.01
C LEU A 117 -5.56 -35.92 -2.85
N LEU A 118 -5.93 -36.89 -3.72
CA LEU A 118 -7.15 -36.81 -4.53
C LEU A 118 -8.40 -36.74 -3.65
N ARG A 119 -8.43 -37.48 -2.53
CA ARG A 119 -9.55 -37.43 -1.58
C ARG A 119 -9.66 -36.07 -0.89
N ARG A 120 -8.55 -35.50 -0.42
CA ARG A 120 -8.53 -34.13 0.15
C ARG A 120 -8.99 -33.08 -0.86
N LEU A 121 -8.63 -33.23 -2.14
CA LEU A 121 -9.11 -32.34 -3.20
C LEU A 121 -10.64 -32.42 -3.39
N VAL A 122 -11.21 -33.62 -3.34
CA VAL A 122 -12.67 -33.81 -3.41
C VAL A 122 -13.38 -33.16 -2.21
N GLU A 123 -12.81 -33.31 -1.00
CA GLU A 123 -13.34 -32.71 0.22
C GLU A 123 -13.28 -31.17 0.17
N ALA A 124 -12.15 -30.60 -0.23
CA ALA A 124 -12.00 -29.15 -0.41
C ALA A 124 -12.96 -28.61 -1.47
N GLY A 125 -13.08 -29.29 -2.62
CA GLY A 125 -14.06 -28.95 -3.65
C GLY A 125 -15.51 -28.96 -3.13
N THR A 126 -15.85 -29.93 -2.28
CA THR A 126 -17.17 -29.99 -1.63
C THR A 126 -17.39 -28.82 -0.67
N ARG A 127 -16.38 -28.43 0.12
CA ARG A 127 -16.44 -27.25 1.01
C ARG A 127 -16.59 -25.94 0.23
N VAL A 128 -15.86 -25.78 -0.88
CA VAL A 128 -15.99 -24.62 -1.77
C VAL A 128 -17.40 -24.49 -2.33
N VAL A 129 -18.00 -25.62 -2.75
CA VAL A 129 -19.41 -25.63 -3.19
C VAL A 129 -20.34 -25.21 -2.04
N GLN A 130 -20.13 -25.70 -0.82
CA GLN A 130 -20.92 -25.30 0.35
C GLN A 130 -20.80 -23.80 0.64
N TYR A 131 -19.61 -23.21 0.53
CA TYR A 131 -19.42 -21.77 0.70
C TYR A 131 -20.19 -20.95 -0.34
N GLY A 132 -20.23 -21.41 -1.60
CA GLY A 132 -21.01 -20.78 -2.65
C GLY A 132 -22.51 -20.71 -2.34
N TYR A 133 -23.08 -21.75 -1.72
CA TYR A 133 -24.48 -21.74 -1.29
C TYR A 133 -24.71 -20.91 -0.02
N ALA A 134 -23.80 -20.97 0.96
CA ALA A 134 -23.90 -20.17 2.19
C ALA A 134 -23.78 -18.66 1.93
N GLY A 135 -23.04 -18.25 0.90
CA GLY A 135 -22.91 -16.84 0.49
C GLY A 135 -24.18 -16.20 -0.05
N ALA A 136 -25.16 -17.00 -0.48
CA ALA A 136 -26.47 -16.49 -0.89
C ALA A 136 -27.27 -15.89 0.29
N GLU A 137 -26.85 -16.14 1.54
CA GLU A 137 -27.51 -15.67 2.77
C GLU A 137 -26.88 -14.40 3.38
N GLY A 138 -26.10 -13.63 2.60
CA GLY A 138 -25.67 -12.26 2.98
C GLY A 138 -24.28 -12.12 3.59
N ALA A 139 -23.40 -13.11 3.41
CA ALA A 139 -21.97 -12.97 3.72
C ALA A 139 -21.23 -12.18 2.63
N ASP A 140 -20.13 -11.51 2.99
CA ASP A 140 -19.28 -10.78 2.05
C ASP A 140 -18.69 -11.74 1.01
N VAL A 141 -18.94 -11.45 -0.27
CA VAL A 141 -18.46 -12.25 -1.41
C VAL A 141 -16.93 -12.36 -1.39
N ASN A 142 -16.21 -11.32 -0.96
CA ASN A 142 -14.75 -11.34 -0.90
C ASN A 142 -14.25 -12.33 0.16
N GLU A 143 -14.89 -12.36 1.34
CA GLU A 143 -14.52 -13.29 2.40
C GLU A 143 -14.75 -14.76 2.00
N ILE A 144 -15.81 -15.02 1.23
CA ILE A 144 -16.11 -16.35 0.69
C ILE A 144 -15.05 -16.78 -0.33
N VAL A 145 -14.64 -15.87 -1.22
CA VAL A 145 -13.59 -16.14 -2.21
C VAL A 145 -12.26 -16.42 -1.51
N ASP A 146 -11.89 -15.65 -0.49
CA ASP A 146 -10.65 -15.86 0.28
C ASP A 146 -10.65 -17.21 1.00
N ARG A 147 -11.77 -17.58 1.64
CA ARG A 147 -11.92 -18.89 2.29
C ARG A 147 -11.85 -20.05 1.29
N ALA A 148 -12.47 -19.90 0.12
CA ALA A 148 -12.40 -20.89 -0.95
C ALA A 148 -10.98 -21.06 -1.50
N GLN A 149 -10.24 -19.95 -1.66
CA GLN A 149 -8.84 -19.97 -2.06
C GLN A 149 -7.95 -20.67 -1.02
N ALA A 150 -8.14 -20.37 0.27
CA ALA A 150 -7.40 -21.02 1.36
C ALA A 150 -7.62 -22.55 1.38
N GLU A 151 -8.88 -23.01 1.24
CA GLU A 151 -9.22 -24.44 1.22
C GLU A 151 -8.56 -25.21 0.07
N ILE A 152 -8.55 -24.65 -1.15
CA ILE A 152 -7.88 -25.28 -2.29
C ILE A 152 -6.36 -25.29 -2.09
N TYR A 153 -5.83 -24.22 -1.50
CA TYR A 153 -4.40 -24.09 -1.25
C TYR A 153 -3.89 -25.11 -0.20
N ASP A 154 -4.63 -25.33 0.89
CA ASP A 154 -4.29 -26.29 1.95
C ASP A 154 -4.20 -27.74 1.43
N VAL A 155 -4.89 -28.09 0.33
CA VAL A 155 -4.77 -29.41 -0.31
C VAL A 155 -3.38 -29.62 -0.93
N THR A 156 -2.75 -28.55 -1.40
CA THR A 156 -1.45 -28.60 -2.09
C THR A 156 -0.25 -28.58 -1.14
N GLU A 157 -0.43 -28.13 0.10
CA GLU A 157 0.64 -28.12 1.10
C GLU A 157 0.83 -29.52 1.70
N ARG A 158 1.90 -30.21 1.29
CA ARG A 158 2.53 -31.20 2.17
C ARG A 158 3.15 -30.40 3.32
N ARG A 159 2.44 -30.26 4.44
CA ARG A 159 3.08 -29.84 5.68
C ARG A 159 4.20 -30.85 5.96
N ALA A 160 5.45 -30.49 5.73
CA ALA A 160 6.57 -31.12 6.39
C ALA A 160 6.67 -30.41 7.74
N THR A 161 5.94 -30.93 8.73
CA THR A 161 6.12 -30.51 10.12
C THR A 161 7.18 -31.43 10.69
N GLU A 162 8.46 -31.06 10.56
CA GLU A 162 9.52 -31.63 11.39
C GLU A 162 9.60 -30.78 12.65
N ASP A 163 8.97 -31.26 13.74
CA ASP A 163 8.78 -30.47 14.97
C ASP A 163 10.05 -30.34 15.84
N PHE A 164 11.14 -31.05 15.52
CA PHE A 164 12.43 -30.90 16.18
C PHE A 164 13.54 -31.61 15.41
N VAL A 165 14.68 -30.95 15.24
CA VAL A 165 15.90 -31.52 14.65
C VAL A 165 16.94 -31.71 15.78
N PRO A 166 17.55 -32.89 15.93
CA PRO A 166 18.64 -33.11 16.90
C PRO A 166 19.79 -32.12 16.68
N LEU A 167 20.38 -31.59 17.75
CA LEU A 167 21.48 -30.61 17.65
C LEU A 167 22.64 -31.12 16.79
N GLU A 168 22.96 -32.42 16.87
CA GLU A 168 24.01 -33.07 16.08
C GLU A 168 23.83 -32.91 14.57
N GLU A 169 22.59 -32.97 14.08
CA GLU A 169 22.26 -32.79 12.67
C GLU A 169 22.37 -31.32 12.23
N LEU A 170 22.22 -30.38 13.16
CA LEU A 170 22.41 -28.94 12.91
C LEU A 170 23.88 -28.51 13.00
N LEU A 171 24.72 -29.24 13.75
CA LEU A 171 26.12 -28.88 13.97
C LEU A 171 26.92 -28.93 12.67
N GLN A 172 26.78 -29.97 11.86
CA GLN A 172 27.57 -30.11 10.63
C GLN A 172 27.23 -29.03 9.60
N PRO A 173 25.95 -28.76 9.24
CA PRO A 173 25.60 -27.64 8.36
C PRO A 173 26.05 -26.28 8.92
N THR A 174 25.95 -26.07 10.23
CA THR A 174 26.40 -24.82 10.87
C THR A 174 27.92 -24.66 10.75
N MET A 175 28.70 -25.74 10.92
CA MET A 175 30.15 -25.71 10.73
C MET A 175 30.52 -25.46 9.27
N ASP A 176 29.81 -26.08 8.32
CA ASP A 176 30.00 -25.85 6.89
C ASP A 176 29.70 -24.39 6.52
N GLU A 177 28.67 -23.77 7.11
CA GLU A 177 28.39 -22.34 6.98
C GLU A 177 29.52 -21.47 7.57
N ILE A 178 30.02 -21.81 8.77
CA ILE A 178 31.13 -21.08 9.40
C ILE A 178 32.41 -21.19 8.56
N ASP A 179 32.71 -22.35 8.00
CA ASP A 179 33.86 -22.56 7.12
C ASP A 179 33.70 -21.84 5.77
N ALA A 180 32.48 -21.79 5.22
CA ALA A 180 32.17 -20.99 4.04
C ALA A 180 32.36 -19.47 4.31
N ILE A 181 32.00 -19.00 5.50
CA ILE A 181 32.22 -17.62 5.94
C ILE A 181 33.71 -17.33 6.08
N ALA A 182 34.47 -18.23 6.72
CA ALA A 182 35.90 -18.07 6.95
C ALA A 182 36.71 -18.09 5.64
N SER A 183 36.36 -18.96 4.70
CA SER A 183 37.05 -19.11 3.42
C SER A 183 36.80 -17.95 2.43
N GLN A 184 35.68 -17.24 2.56
CA GLN A 184 35.34 -16.07 1.72
C GLN A 184 35.69 -14.71 2.34
N GLY A 185 36.42 -14.69 3.47
CA GLY A 185 36.88 -13.44 4.10
C GLY A 185 35.91 -12.83 5.11
N GLY A 186 35.07 -13.63 5.76
CA GLY A 186 34.31 -13.23 6.95
C GLY A 186 32.94 -12.61 6.72
N ILE A 187 32.40 -12.65 5.49
CA ILE A 187 31.09 -12.05 5.17
C ILE A 187 30.08 -13.19 4.93
N SER A 188 29.33 -13.57 5.96
CA SER A 188 28.09 -14.36 5.76
C SER A 188 27.11 -13.50 4.97
N LYS A 189 26.99 -13.71 3.65
CA LYS A 189 26.27 -12.76 2.78
C LYS A 189 24.75 -12.83 2.98
N GLY A 190 24.23 -12.00 3.89
CA GLY A 190 22.87 -11.48 3.76
C GLY A 190 22.71 -10.69 2.46
N VAL A 191 21.49 -10.27 2.14
CA VAL A 191 21.21 -9.42 0.98
C VAL A 191 21.92 -8.07 1.16
N PRO A 192 22.81 -7.65 0.25
CA PRO A 192 23.56 -6.40 0.41
C PRO A 192 22.65 -5.17 0.30
N THR A 193 22.74 -4.26 1.26
CA THR A 193 21.96 -3.01 1.27
C THR A 193 22.49 -1.99 0.26
N GLY A 194 23.76 -2.11 -0.13
CA GLY A 194 24.42 -1.18 -1.05
C GLY A 194 25.12 -0.02 -0.34
N PHE A 195 25.00 0.05 0.99
CA PHE A 195 25.75 0.97 1.84
C PHE A 195 26.86 0.19 2.56
N THR A 196 28.12 0.47 2.24
CA THR A 196 29.27 -0.30 2.72
C THR A 196 29.36 -0.33 4.24
N GLU A 197 29.19 0.81 4.91
CA GLU A 197 29.22 0.88 6.37
C GLU A 197 28.02 0.18 7.03
N LEU A 198 26.85 0.19 6.37
CA LEU A 198 25.68 -0.54 6.86
C LEU A 198 25.88 -2.05 6.68
N ASP A 199 26.43 -2.48 5.54
CA ASP A 199 26.74 -3.88 5.27
C ASP A 199 27.89 -4.39 6.15
N GLU A 200 28.88 -3.56 6.50
CA GLU A 200 29.91 -3.91 7.49
C GLU A 200 29.32 -4.09 8.90
N LEU A 201 28.26 -3.34 9.23
CA LEU A 201 27.58 -3.41 10.53
C LEU A 201 26.61 -4.59 10.63
N THR A 202 25.85 -4.85 9.56
CA THR A 202 24.76 -5.84 9.54
C THR A 202 25.17 -7.15 8.90
N ASN A 203 26.26 -7.14 8.13
CA ASN A 203 26.66 -8.22 7.25
C ASN A 203 25.55 -8.57 6.22
N GLY A 204 24.84 -7.52 5.76
CA GLY A 204 23.67 -7.61 4.89
C GLY A 204 22.36 -7.90 5.64
N LEU A 205 21.26 -7.99 4.89
CA LEU A 205 19.94 -8.33 5.42
C LEU A 205 19.73 -9.85 5.40
N HIS A 206 19.46 -10.46 6.54
CA HIS A 206 19.43 -11.93 6.66
C HIS A 206 18.02 -12.51 6.44
N PRO A 207 17.92 -13.73 5.89
CA PRO A 207 16.69 -14.54 5.86
C PRO A 207 15.93 -14.54 7.20
N GLY A 208 14.60 -14.46 7.15
CA GLY A 208 13.78 -14.52 8.36
C GLY A 208 13.70 -13.21 9.16
N GLN A 209 14.43 -12.17 8.77
CA GLN A 209 14.42 -10.87 9.44
C GLN A 209 13.26 -9.99 8.98
N MET A 210 12.62 -9.34 9.95
CA MET A 210 11.78 -8.18 9.73
C MET A 210 12.59 -6.93 10.02
N ILE A 211 12.80 -6.10 9.00
CA ILE A 211 13.53 -4.84 9.07
C ILE A 211 12.53 -3.70 8.92
N VAL A 212 12.56 -2.74 9.85
CA VAL A 212 11.73 -1.55 9.78
C VAL A 212 12.59 -0.36 9.43
N VAL A 213 12.23 0.32 8.35
CA VAL A 213 12.87 1.58 7.95
C VAL A 213 11.88 2.68 8.22
N ALA A 214 12.23 3.57 9.14
CA ALA A 214 11.35 4.63 9.54
C ALA A 214 11.93 6.02 9.30
N ALA A 215 11.13 6.86 8.65
CA ALA A 215 11.50 8.23 8.33
C ALA A 215 10.34 9.15 8.72
N ARG A 216 10.64 10.44 8.91
CA ARG A 216 9.57 11.44 9.01
C ARG A 216 8.94 11.68 7.63
N PRO A 217 7.63 11.93 7.55
CA PRO A 217 7.00 12.41 6.32
C PRO A 217 7.62 13.75 5.89
N GLY A 218 7.79 13.97 4.57
CA GLY A 218 7.52 15.31 4.04
C GLY A 218 8.35 16.51 4.52
N MET A 219 9.68 16.46 4.63
CA MET A 219 10.45 17.72 4.69
C MET A 219 10.41 18.38 3.29
N GLY A 220 9.54 19.38 3.12
CA GLY A 220 9.30 20.05 1.83
C GLY A 220 7.87 20.60 1.64
N LYS A 221 7.23 21.11 2.70
CA LYS A 221 5.85 21.64 2.64
C LYS A 221 5.71 23.06 3.22
N ALA A 222 6.80 23.83 3.33
CA ALA A 222 6.69 25.16 3.93
C ALA A 222 6.07 26.14 2.93
N LEU A 223 5.06 26.86 3.40
CA LEU A 223 4.33 27.88 2.66
C LEU A 223 4.44 29.21 3.40
N SER A 224 4.26 30.33 2.69
CA SER A 224 4.19 31.64 3.34
C SER A 224 3.12 31.66 4.44
N LEU A 225 3.38 32.40 5.52
CA LEU A 225 2.45 32.57 6.62
C LEU A 225 1.07 33.09 6.19
N ASP A 226 1.01 33.87 5.11
CA ASP A 226 -0.24 34.44 4.60
C ASP A 226 -1.04 33.47 3.73
N THR A 227 -0.51 32.26 3.48
CA THR A 227 -1.16 31.28 2.61
C THR A 227 -2.50 30.84 3.22
N PRO A 228 -3.64 31.05 2.53
CA PRO A 228 -4.93 30.64 3.04
C PRO A 228 -5.08 29.12 2.96
N LEU A 229 -5.65 28.54 4.00
CA LEU A 229 -5.89 27.09 4.13
C LEU A 229 -7.40 26.87 4.33
N PRO A 230 -8.04 26.02 3.50
CA PRO A 230 -9.47 25.74 3.64
C PRO A 230 -9.73 24.89 4.87
N THR A 231 -10.78 25.23 5.60
CA THR A 231 -11.28 24.48 6.77
C THR A 231 -12.74 24.07 6.55
N PRO A 232 -13.27 23.10 7.30
CA PRO A 232 -14.70 22.74 7.24
C PRO A 232 -15.65 23.92 7.56
N THR A 233 -15.16 24.95 8.24
CA THR A 233 -15.96 26.11 8.68
C THR A 233 -15.65 27.40 7.92
N GLY A 234 -14.68 27.38 7.00
CA GLY A 234 -14.26 28.58 6.25
C GLY A 234 -12.79 28.52 5.86
N TRP A 235 -12.03 29.49 6.33
CA TRP A 235 -10.61 29.64 6.01
C TRP A 235 -9.81 29.93 7.28
N THR A 236 -8.59 29.40 7.32
CA THR A 236 -7.53 29.84 8.21
C THR A 236 -6.32 30.28 7.37
N THR A 237 -5.24 30.70 8.00
CA THR A 237 -3.97 31.01 7.33
C THR A 237 -2.87 30.14 7.90
N MET A 238 -1.78 29.97 7.15
CA MET A 238 -0.59 29.26 7.65
C MET A 238 0.00 29.90 8.94
N ALA A 239 -0.21 31.20 9.14
CA ALA A 239 0.11 31.90 10.39
C ALA A 239 -0.76 31.45 11.56
N GLN A 240 -2.07 31.34 11.35
CA GLN A 240 -3.07 31.17 12.40
C GLN A 240 -3.36 29.71 12.73
N VAL A 241 -3.13 28.81 11.76
CA VAL A 241 -3.40 27.37 11.93
C VAL A 241 -2.61 26.80 13.11
N ALA A 242 -3.33 26.10 13.97
CA ALA A 242 -2.84 25.51 15.20
C ALA A 242 -3.13 24.02 15.25
N VAL A 243 -2.42 23.33 16.15
CA VAL A 243 -2.66 21.91 16.42
C VAL A 243 -4.07 21.74 16.98
N GLY A 244 -4.84 20.84 16.39
CA GLY A 244 -6.25 20.60 16.73
C GLY A 244 -7.25 21.24 15.78
N ASP A 245 -6.82 22.20 14.94
CA ASP A 245 -7.67 22.76 13.88
C ASP A 245 -7.95 21.72 12.79
N GLU A 246 -9.02 21.90 12.03
CA GLU A 246 -9.36 21.03 10.89
C GLU A 246 -9.09 21.75 9.57
N LEU A 247 -8.36 21.08 8.69
CA LEU A 247 -8.15 21.43 7.28
C LEU A 247 -8.90 20.46 6.38
N ILE A 248 -8.81 20.66 5.06
CA ILE A 248 -9.38 19.76 4.06
C ILE A 248 -8.27 19.00 3.33
N GLY A 249 -8.42 17.69 3.16
CA GLY A 249 -7.54 16.82 2.37
C GLY A 249 -7.86 16.83 0.87
N PRO A 250 -6.98 16.31 0.00
CA PRO A 250 -7.22 16.25 -1.46
C PRO A 250 -8.39 15.39 -1.90
N ASP A 251 -8.80 14.46 -1.06
CA ASP A 251 -10.01 13.65 -1.18
C ASP A 251 -11.30 14.43 -0.83
N GLY A 252 -11.16 15.69 -0.41
CA GLY A 252 -12.26 16.57 -0.01
C GLY A 252 -12.69 16.37 1.45
N LEU A 253 -12.13 15.41 2.19
CA LEU A 253 -12.55 15.12 3.55
C LEU A 253 -11.87 16.03 4.58
N PRO A 254 -12.55 16.39 5.69
CA PRO A 254 -11.91 17.05 6.83
C PRO A 254 -10.77 16.21 7.42
N THR A 255 -9.69 16.87 7.79
CA THR A 255 -8.51 16.27 8.42
C THR A 255 -7.98 17.18 9.50
N ARG A 256 -7.51 16.63 10.62
CA ARG A 256 -7.04 17.41 11.75
C ARG A 256 -5.56 17.74 11.61
N VAL A 257 -5.19 18.98 11.93
CA VAL A 257 -3.81 19.42 12.08
C VAL A 257 -3.26 18.79 13.35
N VAL A 258 -2.31 17.87 13.19
CA VAL A 258 -1.70 17.16 14.33
C VAL A 258 -0.39 17.78 14.79
N ALA A 259 0.23 18.63 13.96
CA ALA A 259 1.22 19.60 14.44
C ALA A 259 1.57 20.68 13.41
N ALA A 260 2.23 21.73 13.89
CA ALA A 260 2.67 22.89 13.10
C ALA A 260 4.10 23.29 13.53
N THR A 261 4.98 23.57 12.57
CA THR A 261 6.37 23.94 12.85
C THR A 261 6.46 25.36 13.44
N ALA A 262 7.63 25.70 13.98
CA ALA A 262 7.98 27.11 14.19
C ALA A 262 8.07 27.84 12.83
N VAL A 263 7.95 29.16 12.86
CA VAL A 263 8.17 30.03 11.70
C VAL A 263 9.65 29.96 11.29
N MET A 264 9.90 29.72 10.02
CA MET A 264 11.23 29.65 9.42
C MET A 264 11.50 30.92 8.61
N GLU A 265 12.66 31.54 8.83
CA GLU A 265 13.07 32.78 8.16
C GLU A 265 14.33 32.56 7.31
N GLY A 266 14.61 33.44 6.35
CA GLY A 266 15.85 33.41 5.55
C GLY A 266 15.90 32.36 4.43
N ARG A 267 14.84 31.57 4.23
CA ARG A 267 14.76 30.56 3.16
C ARG A 267 14.47 31.19 1.79
N PRO A 268 15.09 30.73 0.68
CA PRO A 268 14.74 31.20 -0.65
C PRO A 268 13.28 30.87 -0.96
N CYS A 269 12.51 31.86 -1.40
CA CYS A 269 11.08 31.75 -1.66
C CYS A 269 10.76 32.11 -3.10
N PHE A 270 9.66 31.56 -3.62
CA PHE A 270 9.18 31.80 -4.96
C PHE A 270 7.67 32.03 -4.94
N GLU A 271 7.19 32.88 -5.85
CA GLU A 271 5.80 32.94 -6.26
C GLU A 271 5.55 31.91 -7.36
N VAL A 272 4.61 31.00 -7.15
CA VAL A 272 4.16 30.00 -8.13
C VAL A 272 2.79 30.42 -8.65
N GLU A 273 2.73 30.81 -9.92
CA GLU A 273 1.50 31.20 -10.61
C GLU A 273 0.91 30.02 -11.38
N PHE A 274 -0.36 29.75 -11.18
CA PHE A 274 -1.12 28.70 -11.84
C PHE A 274 -1.97 29.26 -12.99
N SER A 275 -2.36 28.40 -13.92
CA SER A 275 -3.08 28.74 -15.15
C SER A 275 -4.48 29.32 -14.93
N ASP A 276 -4.94 29.31 -13.69
CA ASP A 276 -6.19 29.93 -13.24
C ASP A 276 -5.97 31.32 -12.60
N GLY A 277 -4.73 31.82 -12.62
CA GLY A 277 -4.34 33.07 -11.98
C GLY A 277 -4.00 32.96 -10.49
N THR A 278 -4.07 31.77 -9.89
CA THR A 278 -3.70 31.59 -8.48
C THR A 278 -2.20 31.77 -8.29
N VAL A 279 -1.80 32.53 -7.29
CA VAL A 279 -0.39 32.65 -6.90
C VAL A 279 -0.19 32.10 -5.49
N ILE A 280 0.79 31.20 -5.33
CA ILE A 280 1.19 30.67 -4.03
C ILE A 280 2.65 31.00 -3.77
N VAL A 281 2.93 31.56 -2.60
CA VAL A 281 4.30 31.75 -2.14
C VAL A 281 4.76 30.51 -1.38
N ALA A 282 5.77 29.85 -1.93
CA ALA A 282 6.31 28.62 -1.38
C ALA A 282 7.83 28.71 -1.25
N ASP A 283 8.37 27.97 -0.28
CA ASP A 283 9.82 27.84 -0.16
C ASP A 283 10.40 27.06 -1.37
N ALA A 284 11.68 27.28 -1.66
CA ALA A 284 12.36 26.66 -2.79
C ALA A 284 12.25 25.13 -2.84
N GLU A 285 12.22 24.50 -1.66
CA GLU A 285 12.18 23.06 -1.48
C GLU A 285 10.74 22.55 -1.28
N HIS A 286 9.74 23.42 -1.40
CA HIS A 286 8.33 23.02 -1.32
C HIS A 286 7.98 22.09 -2.49
N GLN A 287 7.39 20.94 -2.19
CA GLN A 287 7.15 19.85 -3.12
C GLN A 287 5.69 19.80 -3.60
N TRP A 288 5.52 19.88 -4.92
CA TRP A 288 4.24 19.85 -5.61
C TRP A 288 4.06 18.54 -6.37
N LEU A 289 2.85 17.97 -6.38
CA LEU A 289 2.48 16.90 -7.31
C LEU A 289 2.05 17.48 -8.67
N ALA A 290 3.01 17.81 -9.54
CA ALA A 290 2.82 18.38 -10.87
C ALA A 290 3.11 17.39 -12.00
N SER A 291 2.28 17.27 -13.02
CA SER A 291 2.33 16.32 -14.14
C SER A 291 2.57 14.88 -13.71
N GLY A 292 1.85 14.44 -12.67
CA GLY A 292 2.03 13.12 -12.03
C GLY A 292 3.38 12.96 -11.31
N ALA A 293 4.08 14.06 -11.01
CA ALA A 293 5.43 14.12 -10.47
C ALA A 293 5.55 14.96 -9.20
N ILE A 294 6.32 14.51 -8.23
CA ILE A 294 6.80 15.42 -7.19
C ILE A 294 7.91 16.28 -7.80
N ARG A 295 7.76 17.60 -7.72
CA ARG A 295 8.79 18.59 -8.07
C ARG A 295 8.87 19.66 -7.00
N THR A 296 10.07 20.15 -6.71
CA THR A 296 10.25 21.32 -5.84
C THR A 296 9.88 22.61 -6.56
N THR A 297 9.56 23.66 -5.82
CA THR A 297 9.30 24.99 -6.39
C THR A 297 10.47 25.50 -7.24
N ARG A 298 11.71 25.27 -6.77
CA ARG A 298 12.92 25.62 -7.52
C ARG A 298 13.02 24.86 -8.85
N GLU A 299 12.76 23.55 -8.83
CA GLU A 299 12.78 22.73 -10.05
C GLU A 299 11.71 23.20 -11.05
N ILE A 300 10.52 23.56 -10.57
CA ILE A 300 9.46 24.10 -11.43
C ILE A 300 9.91 25.43 -12.05
N ALA A 301 10.51 26.34 -11.28
CA ALA A 301 11.04 27.60 -11.80
C ALA A 301 12.08 27.41 -12.90
N GLU A 302 13.06 26.53 -12.67
CA GLU A 302 14.10 26.23 -13.65
C GLU A 302 13.51 25.60 -14.91
N THR A 303 12.54 24.69 -14.76
CA THR A 303 12.00 23.92 -15.89
C THR A 303 10.90 24.64 -16.66
N LEU A 304 10.22 25.61 -16.05
CA LEU A 304 9.20 26.40 -16.71
C LEU A 304 9.81 27.39 -17.73
N SER A 305 10.94 28.02 -17.38
CA SER A 305 11.71 28.94 -18.25
C SER A 305 12.16 28.32 -19.58
N THR A 306 12.15 27.00 -19.65
CA THR A 306 12.62 26.16 -20.74
C THR A 306 11.45 25.49 -21.49
N GLY A 307 10.21 25.95 -21.25
CA GLY A 307 9.00 25.57 -22.01
C GLY A 307 8.31 24.28 -21.57
N PHE A 308 8.62 23.71 -20.41
CA PHE A 308 7.95 22.50 -19.91
C PHE A 308 6.66 22.85 -19.16
N VAL A 309 5.59 22.11 -19.44
CA VAL A 309 4.25 22.34 -18.86
C VAL A 309 4.06 21.45 -17.62
N HIS A 310 3.89 22.08 -16.46
CA HIS A 310 3.64 21.41 -15.18
C HIS A 310 2.16 21.40 -14.85
N SER A 311 1.57 20.27 -14.43
CA SER A 311 0.12 20.17 -14.16
C SER A 311 -0.27 19.58 -12.80
N VAL A 312 -0.93 20.30 -11.91
CA VAL A 312 -1.38 19.76 -10.61
C VAL A 312 -2.82 19.26 -10.69
N THR A 313 -3.08 18.05 -10.20
CA THR A 313 -4.43 17.46 -10.15
C THR A 313 -5.33 18.27 -9.22
N ASN A 314 -6.57 18.50 -9.64
CA ASN A 314 -7.56 19.20 -8.82
C ASN A 314 -7.98 18.35 -7.62
N ALA A 315 -8.35 19.00 -6.53
CA ALA A 315 -8.97 18.34 -5.39
C ALA A 315 -10.32 17.72 -5.74
N ALA A 316 -10.72 16.66 -5.04
CA ALA A 316 -12.10 16.20 -5.07
C ALA A 316 -13.03 17.25 -4.42
N ALA A 317 -14.35 17.12 -4.66
CA ALA A 317 -15.33 17.98 -4.02
C ALA A 317 -15.23 17.86 -2.50
N VAL A 318 -15.14 19.01 -1.81
CA VAL A 318 -15.11 19.08 -0.36
C VAL A 318 -16.35 18.36 0.20
N GLN A 319 -16.19 17.55 1.24
CA GLN A 319 -17.25 16.77 1.85
C GLN A 319 -17.54 17.30 3.25
N THR A 320 -18.68 17.96 3.41
CA THR A 320 -19.18 18.50 4.68
C THR A 320 -20.61 18.03 4.93
N ALA A 321 -21.06 18.09 6.18
CA ALA A 321 -22.41 17.68 6.55
C ALA A 321 -23.47 18.64 5.97
N ASP A 322 -24.71 18.15 5.86
CA ASP A 322 -25.86 19.00 5.54
C ASP A 322 -26.02 20.11 6.57
N ALA A 323 -26.18 21.34 6.09
CA ALA A 323 -26.44 22.51 6.91
C ALA A 323 -27.95 22.82 6.96
N GLU A 324 -28.43 23.29 8.10
CA GLU A 324 -29.76 23.92 8.21
C GLU A 324 -29.68 25.34 7.63
N LEU A 325 -30.19 25.51 6.41
CA LEU A 325 -30.06 26.74 5.65
C LEU A 325 -31.36 27.56 5.69
N PRO A 326 -31.30 28.89 5.92
CA PRO A 326 -32.50 29.73 6.03
C PRO A 326 -33.37 29.75 4.76
N VAL A 327 -32.72 29.62 3.61
CA VAL A 327 -33.34 29.55 2.28
C VAL A 327 -32.81 28.31 1.56
N PRO A 328 -33.65 27.53 0.87
CA PRO A 328 -33.19 26.42 0.04
C PRO A 328 -32.06 26.83 -0.93
N PRO A 329 -31.01 26.01 -1.11
CA PRO A 329 -29.82 26.41 -1.85
C PRO A 329 -30.11 26.83 -3.30
N TYR A 330 -30.95 26.11 -4.03
CA TYR A 330 -31.27 26.47 -5.42
C TYR A 330 -32.01 27.81 -5.48
N THR A 331 -32.99 28.00 -4.61
CA THR A 331 -33.71 29.27 -4.49
C THR A 331 -32.77 30.43 -4.21
N LEU A 332 -31.84 30.31 -3.26
CA LEU A 332 -30.85 31.35 -2.99
C LEU A 332 -29.98 31.62 -4.23
N GLY A 333 -29.48 30.57 -4.90
CA GLY A 333 -28.64 30.70 -6.09
C GLY A 333 -29.35 31.41 -7.24
N ALA A 334 -30.61 31.06 -7.49
CA ALA A 334 -31.44 31.70 -8.51
C ALA A 334 -31.65 33.20 -8.22
N LEU A 335 -31.94 33.55 -6.96
CA LEU A 335 -32.14 34.94 -6.54
C LEU A 335 -30.85 35.76 -6.56
N LEU A 336 -29.69 35.17 -6.22
CA LEU A 336 -28.39 35.83 -6.34
C LEU A 336 -27.98 36.04 -7.81
N GLY A 337 -28.36 35.11 -8.69
CA GLY A 337 -28.09 35.20 -10.12
C GLY A 337 -28.99 36.23 -10.83
N ASP A 338 -30.28 36.21 -10.55
CA ASP A 338 -31.25 37.19 -11.06
C ASP A 338 -32.42 37.37 -10.08
N PRO A 339 -32.37 38.40 -9.21
CA PRO A 339 -33.42 38.68 -8.23
C PRO A 339 -34.79 38.98 -8.86
N ALA A 340 -34.82 39.35 -10.13
CA ALA A 340 -36.03 39.74 -10.87
C ALA A 340 -36.43 38.69 -11.92
N THR A 341 -35.94 37.44 -11.79
CA THR A 341 -36.20 36.39 -12.77
C THR A 341 -37.69 36.18 -13.01
N THR A 342 -38.06 36.15 -14.29
CA THR A 342 -39.42 35.82 -14.74
C THR A 342 -39.45 34.49 -15.51
N ASP A 343 -38.38 33.70 -15.44
CA ASP A 343 -38.32 32.41 -16.14
C ASP A 343 -39.26 31.40 -15.46
N PRO A 344 -40.25 30.86 -16.18
CA PRO A 344 -41.28 30.00 -15.60
C PRO A 344 -40.72 28.68 -15.04
N GLU A 345 -39.62 28.16 -15.59
CA GLU A 345 -39.01 26.91 -15.11
C GLU A 345 -38.23 27.15 -13.81
N ILE A 346 -37.58 28.31 -13.66
CA ILE A 346 -36.93 28.72 -12.41
C ILE A 346 -37.98 28.95 -11.32
N LEU A 347 -39.05 29.70 -11.62
CA LEU A 347 -40.13 29.97 -10.67
C LEU A 347 -40.81 28.69 -10.18
N MET A 348 -41.10 27.75 -11.09
CA MET A 348 -41.67 26.44 -10.73
C MET A 348 -40.75 25.65 -9.80
N ARG A 349 -39.42 25.75 -9.96
CA ARG A 349 -38.45 25.07 -9.09
C ARG A 349 -38.35 25.74 -7.71
N ILE A 350 -38.39 27.08 -7.64
CA ILE A 350 -38.45 27.82 -6.37
C ILE A 350 -39.72 27.45 -5.58
N GLU A 351 -40.87 27.43 -6.26
CA GLU A 351 -42.14 27.00 -5.66
C GLU A 351 -42.09 25.53 -5.20
N GLY A 352 -41.42 24.67 -5.98
CA GLY A 352 -41.20 23.26 -5.64
C GLY A 352 -40.33 23.03 -4.40
N GLU A 353 -39.47 23.97 -4.03
CA GLU A 353 -38.70 23.97 -2.77
C GLU A 353 -39.50 24.58 -1.60
N GLY A 354 -40.75 25.01 -1.83
CA GLY A 354 -41.63 25.59 -0.81
C GLY A 354 -41.26 27.02 -0.39
N SER A 355 -40.49 27.74 -1.21
CA SER A 355 -40.05 29.12 -0.95
C SER A 355 -40.72 30.11 -1.90
N SER A 356 -40.74 31.39 -1.52
CA SER A 356 -41.19 32.49 -2.40
C SER A 356 -40.04 33.44 -2.73
N THR A 357 -40.16 34.16 -3.86
CA THR A 357 -39.18 35.19 -4.25
C THR A 357 -39.14 36.38 -3.28
N SER A 358 -40.11 36.50 -2.37
CA SER A 358 -40.15 37.50 -1.30
C SER A 358 -39.38 37.12 -0.03
N ASP A 359 -38.98 35.85 0.13
CA ASP A 359 -38.41 35.35 1.40
C ASP A 359 -36.93 35.69 1.59
N ALA A 360 -36.22 36.14 0.55
CA ALA A 360 -34.80 36.47 0.63
C ALA A 360 -34.52 37.96 0.43
N ARG A 361 -33.91 38.61 1.44
CA ARG A 361 -33.08 39.80 1.20
C ARG A 361 -31.76 39.32 0.62
N ALA A 362 -31.68 39.15 -0.70
CA ALA A 362 -30.45 38.76 -1.36
C ALA A 362 -29.37 39.82 -1.08
N GLY A 363 -28.41 39.47 -0.23
CA GLY A 363 -27.16 40.22 -0.10
C GLY A 363 -26.35 40.11 -1.40
N THR A 364 -25.29 40.91 -1.54
CA THR A 364 -24.39 40.86 -2.70
C THR A 364 -23.34 39.75 -2.62
N ARG A 365 -23.39 38.88 -1.60
CA ARG A 365 -22.38 37.86 -1.28
C ARG A 365 -23.04 36.51 -0.97
N ILE A 366 -22.34 35.41 -1.22
CA ILE A 366 -22.78 34.07 -0.81
C ILE A 366 -22.40 33.88 0.66
N PRO A 367 -23.34 33.57 1.57
CA PRO A 367 -22.99 33.34 2.96
C PRO A 367 -22.12 32.09 3.14
N VAL A 368 -21.17 32.13 4.08
CA VAL A 368 -20.19 31.05 4.29
C VAL A 368 -20.83 29.70 4.63
N GLU A 369 -21.98 29.72 5.32
CA GLU A 369 -22.77 28.52 5.63
C GLU A 369 -23.21 27.75 4.38
N TYR A 370 -23.43 28.46 3.26
CA TYR A 370 -23.71 27.84 1.96
C TYR A 370 -22.42 27.36 1.26
N LEU A 371 -21.30 28.08 1.41
CA LEU A 371 -19.99 27.67 0.88
C LEU A 371 -19.36 26.48 1.62
N ARG A 372 -19.90 26.12 2.79
CA ARG A 372 -19.49 24.95 3.58
C ARG A 372 -20.62 23.93 3.80
N ALA A 373 -21.78 24.13 3.17
CA ALA A 373 -22.86 23.16 3.10
C ALA A 373 -22.42 21.88 2.37
N SER A 374 -23.21 20.81 2.48
CA SER A 374 -22.88 19.54 1.83
C SER A 374 -22.69 19.69 0.31
N GLU A 375 -21.97 18.75 -0.30
CA GLU A 375 -21.77 18.75 -1.76
C GLU A 375 -23.10 18.89 -2.50
N ALA A 376 -24.15 18.17 -2.07
CA ALA A 376 -25.48 18.23 -2.68
C ALA A 376 -26.11 19.63 -2.57
N GLN A 377 -26.02 20.27 -1.40
CA GLN A 377 -26.52 21.62 -1.18
C GLN A 377 -25.75 22.65 -2.00
N ARG A 378 -24.41 22.54 -2.08
CA ARG A 378 -23.57 23.42 -2.91
C ARG A 378 -23.81 23.25 -4.42
N ARG A 379 -23.98 22.01 -4.90
CA ARG A 379 -24.39 21.74 -6.29
C ARG A 379 -25.76 22.36 -6.59
N SER A 380 -26.69 22.27 -5.64
CA SER A 380 -28.02 22.86 -5.79
C SER A 380 -27.97 24.40 -5.85
N LEU A 381 -27.13 25.03 -5.03
CA LEU A 381 -26.85 26.46 -5.08
C LEU A 381 -26.24 26.90 -6.41
N LEU A 382 -25.18 26.19 -6.85
CA LEU A 382 -24.54 26.46 -8.13
C LEU A 382 -25.53 26.33 -9.29
N ALA A 383 -26.37 25.29 -9.28
CA ALA A 383 -27.38 25.09 -10.31
C ALA A 383 -28.38 26.25 -10.38
N GLY A 384 -28.84 26.79 -9.25
CA GLY A 384 -29.71 27.96 -9.23
C GLY A 384 -29.04 29.20 -9.84
N LEU A 385 -27.77 29.43 -9.48
CA LEU A 385 -26.98 30.54 -10.00
C LEU A 385 -26.76 30.45 -11.52
N LEU A 386 -26.41 29.26 -12.00
CA LEU A 386 -26.19 28.98 -13.42
C LEU A 386 -27.49 29.02 -14.22
N ASP A 387 -28.59 28.55 -13.64
CA ASP A 387 -29.90 28.60 -14.26
C ASP A 387 -30.37 30.05 -14.45
N ALA A 388 -30.18 30.91 -13.46
CA ALA A 388 -30.52 32.32 -13.56
C ALA A 388 -29.59 33.09 -14.52
N ARG A 389 -28.27 32.87 -14.44
CA ARG A 389 -27.29 33.78 -15.07
C ARG A 389 -26.20 33.08 -15.90
N GLY A 390 -25.98 31.79 -15.69
CA GLY A 390 -24.97 31.02 -16.41
C GLY A 390 -25.32 30.79 -17.88
N THR A 391 -24.31 30.72 -18.74
CA THR A 391 -24.42 30.41 -20.17
C THR A 391 -23.44 29.32 -20.54
N VAL A 392 -23.72 28.60 -21.64
CA VAL A 392 -22.84 27.56 -22.18
C VAL A 392 -22.17 28.12 -23.42
N ALA A 393 -20.85 28.22 -23.39
CA ALA A 393 -20.04 28.65 -24.52
C ALA A 393 -20.05 27.62 -25.67
N GLU A 394 -19.46 27.97 -26.81
CA GLU A 394 -19.36 27.05 -27.96
C GLU A 394 -18.40 25.88 -27.71
N ASP A 395 -17.37 26.10 -26.90
CA ASP A 395 -16.38 25.09 -26.50
C ASP A 395 -16.87 24.18 -25.35
N GLY A 396 -18.11 24.40 -24.88
CA GLY A 396 -18.73 23.66 -23.80
C GLY A 396 -18.37 24.16 -22.40
N SER A 397 -17.59 25.23 -22.26
CA SER A 397 -17.36 25.88 -20.97
C SER A 397 -18.61 26.57 -20.44
N VAL A 398 -18.71 26.65 -19.11
CA VAL A 398 -19.79 27.34 -18.40
C VAL A 398 -19.31 28.72 -18.01
N LEU A 399 -20.00 29.74 -18.51
CA LEU A 399 -19.68 31.14 -18.28
C LEU A 399 -20.72 31.77 -17.34
N LEU A 400 -20.25 32.41 -16.28
CA LEU A 400 -21.06 33.22 -15.38
C LEU A 400 -20.51 34.64 -15.35
N GLY A 401 -21.20 35.58 -15.99
CA GLY A 401 -20.83 37.00 -15.92
C GLY A 401 -21.15 37.57 -14.53
N VAL A 402 -20.18 38.21 -13.87
CA VAL A 402 -20.34 38.77 -12.54
C VAL A 402 -19.77 40.19 -12.50
N ALA A 403 -20.56 41.15 -12.00
CA ALA A 403 -20.18 42.56 -11.96
C ALA A 403 -19.50 43.00 -10.65
N ASP A 404 -19.57 42.19 -9.59
CA ASP A 404 -19.01 42.50 -8.26
C ASP A 404 -17.84 41.57 -7.93
N GLU A 405 -16.69 42.13 -7.59
CA GLU A 405 -15.45 41.39 -7.33
C GLU A 405 -15.58 40.43 -6.14
N GLY A 406 -16.29 40.86 -5.08
CA GLY A 406 -16.54 40.03 -3.90
C GLY A 406 -17.46 38.85 -4.19
N PHE A 407 -18.48 39.05 -5.02
CA PHE A 407 -19.36 37.97 -5.48
C PHE A 407 -18.62 36.99 -6.41
N THR A 408 -17.73 37.49 -7.27
CA THR A 408 -16.85 36.64 -8.09
C THR A 408 -16.02 35.72 -7.22
N GLU A 409 -15.38 36.22 -6.16
CA GLU A 409 -14.59 35.39 -5.24
C GLU A 409 -15.42 34.27 -4.59
N ASP A 410 -16.64 34.59 -4.13
CA ASP A 410 -17.53 33.61 -3.51
C ASP A 410 -17.95 32.50 -4.49
N VAL A 411 -18.25 32.87 -5.73
CA VAL A 411 -18.61 31.92 -6.79
C VAL A 411 -17.40 31.07 -7.18
N ALA A 412 -16.21 31.66 -7.28
CA ALA A 412 -14.98 30.93 -7.56
C ALA A 412 -14.71 29.89 -6.47
N GLU A 413 -14.89 30.29 -5.20
CA GLU A 413 -14.78 29.37 -4.07
C GLU A 413 -15.82 28.25 -4.14
N LEU A 414 -17.08 28.55 -4.43
CA LEU A 414 -18.13 27.54 -4.60
C LEU A 414 -17.75 26.52 -5.68
N VAL A 415 -17.30 26.99 -6.85
CA VAL A 415 -16.91 26.16 -7.99
C VAL A 415 -15.69 25.30 -7.65
N VAL A 416 -14.64 25.88 -7.06
CA VAL A 416 -13.44 25.14 -6.66
C VAL A 416 -13.73 24.12 -5.56
N SER A 417 -14.59 24.47 -4.60
CA SER A 417 -14.98 23.56 -3.52
C SER A 417 -15.76 22.32 -4.00
N LEU A 418 -16.31 22.36 -5.22
CA LEU A 418 -16.97 21.23 -5.90
C LEU A 418 -15.99 20.41 -6.77
N GLY A 419 -14.69 20.72 -6.72
CA GLY A 419 -13.63 20.04 -7.46
C GLY A 419 -13.43 20.55 -8.89
N TYR A 420 -14.09 21.64 -9.28
CA TYR A 420 -13.93 22.23 -10.61
C TYR A 420 -12.75 23.20 -10.67
N ARG A 421 -12.12 23.29 -11.84
CA ARG A 421 -11.17 24.37 -12.15
C ARG A 421 -11.95 25.58 -12.64
N CYS A 422 -11.65 26.74 -12.09
CA CYS A 422 -12.30 28.00 -12.38
C CYS A 422 -11.25 29.01 -12.88
N GLU A 423 -11.59 29.81 -13.89
CA GLU A 423 -10.76 30.89 -14.42
C GLU A 423 -11.56 32.20 -14.39
N ALA A 424 -10.92 33.30 -14.00
CA ALA A 424 -11.54 34.62 -14.03
C ALA A 424 -11.51 35.18 -15.47
N GLU A 425 -12.65 35.67 -15.97
CA GLU A 425 -12.71 36.32 -17.28
C GLU A 425 -12.30 37.80 -17.20
N ALA A 426 -11.57 38.27 -18.22
CA ALA A 426 -11.12 39.66 -18.33
C ALA A 426 -12.27 40.69 -18.37
N THR A 427 -13.48 40.26 -18.75
CA THR A 427 -14.69 41.08 -18.83
C THR A 427 -15.52 41.12 -17.54
N GLY A 428 -15.06 40.46 -16.47
CA GLY A 428 -15.79 40.32 -15.21
C GLY A 428 -16.70 39.10 -15.21
N GLY A 429 -16.26 38.02 -14.57
CA GLY A 429 -16.99 36.76 -14.51
C GLY A 429 -16.08 35.55 -14.29
N ILE A 430 -16.69 34.37 -14.32
CA ILE A 430 -16.03 33.08 -14.13
C ILE A 430 -16.34 32.15 -15.29
N ALA A 431 -15.31 31.48 -15.78
CA ALA A 431 -15.40 30.37 -16.71
C ALA A 431 -14.94 29.08 -16.01
N PHE A 432 -15.68 27.98 -16.17
CA PHE A 432 -15.24 26.66 -15.72
C PHE A 432 -15.77 25.54 -16.61
N ILE A 433 -15.15 24.36 -16.52
CA ILE A 433 -15.56 23.17 -17.27
C ILE A 433 -16.11 22.15 -16.28
N ALA A 434 -17.32 21.64 -16.57
CA ALA A 434 -17.96 20.58 -15.78
C ALA A 434 -18.26 19.37 -16.67
N ALA A 435 -17.76 18.20 -16.28
CA ALA A 435 -18.03 16.94 -16.99
C ALA A 435 -19.42 16.36 -16.66
N ASP A 436 -20.00 16.78 -15.55
CA ASP A 436 -21.31 16.37 -15.04
C ASP A 436 -22.40 17.42 -15.33
N SER A 437 -23.64 17.18 -14.88
CA SER A 437 -24.76 18.11 -15.11
C SER A 437 -24.79 19.14 -13.99
N VAL A 438 -24.63 20.42 -14.36
CA VAL A 438 -24.60 21.56 -13.42
C VAL A 438 -25.79 22.50 -13.58
N PHE A 439 -26.57 22.36 -14.66
CA PHE A 439 -27.80 23.11 -14.89
C PHE A 439 -29.01 22.27 -14.51
N ARG A 440 -30.07 22.91 -14.02
CA ARG A 440 -31.38 22.24 -13.83
C ARG A 440 -32.42 22.71 -14.85
N LEU A 441 -32.23 23.87 -15.48
CA LEU A 441 -33.02 24.32 -16.63
C LEU A 441 -32.82 23.37 -17.80
N HIS A 442 -33.89 22.71 -18.25
CA HIS A 442 -33.83 21.66 -19.27
C HIS A 442 -33.13 22.12 -20.55
N ARG A 443 -33.41 23.36 -21.00
CA ARG A 443 -32.78 23.95 -22.19
C ARG A 443 -31.27 24.16 -22.05
N LYS A 444 -30.79 24.54 -20.86
CA LYS A 444 -29.36 24.76 -20.60
C LYS A 444 -28.64 23.44 -20.35
N ASP A 445 -29.27 22.51 -19.65
CA ASP A 445 -28.73 21.17 -19.42
C ASP A 445 -28.54 20.39 -20.73
N LEU A 446 -29.53 20.42 -21.65
CA LEU A 446 -29.39 19.83 -22.98
C LEU A 446 -28.24 20.46 -23.77
N LEU A 447 -28.16 21.79 -23.80
CA LEU A 447 -27.11 22.50 -24.52
C LEU A 447 -25.72 22.20 -23.94
N HIS A 448 -25.60 22.16 -22.62
CA HIS A 448 -24.36 21.77 -21.94
C HIS A 448 -24.01 20.32 -22.25
N LYS A 449 -24.98 19.40 -22.21
CA LYS A 449 -24.77 17.99 -22.53
C LYS A 449 -24.28 17.78 -23.97
N GLU A 450 -24.77 18.57 -24.92
CA GLU A 450 -24.34 18.53 -26.33
C GLU A 450 -22.93 19.08 -26.55
N ARG A 451 -22.52 20.10 -25.78
CA ARG A 451 -21.25 20.82 -25.99
C ARG A 451 -20.13 20.42 -25.04
N ARG A 452 -20.44 19.86 -23.86
CA ARG A 452 -19.44 19.58 -22.82
C ARG A 452 -18.40 18.59 -23.32
N SER A 453 -17.14 18.95 -23.13
CA SER A 453 -15.98 18.09 -23.39
C SER A 453 -15.53 17.38 -22.10
N VAL A 454 -14.67 16.37 -22.23
CA VAL A 454 -14.02 15.75 -21.07
C VAL A 454 -13.05 16.78 -20.49
N GLY A 455 -13.45 17.46 -19.41
CA GLY A 455 -12.62 18.47 -18.75
C GLY A 455 -11.31 17.91 -18.22
N SER A 456 -10.26 18.73 -18.22
CA SER A 456 -8.98 18.39 -17.59
C SER A 456 -9.13 18.44 -16.07
N ALA A 457 -8.94 17.31 -15.39
CA ALA A 457 -8.89 17.23 -13.92
C ALA A 457 -7.59 17.82 -13.32
N SER A 458 -6.93 18.73 -14.04
CA SER A 458 -5.64 19.30 -13.67
C SER A 458 -5.51 20.77 -14.07
N ARG A 459 -4.85 21.55 -13.22
CA ARG A 459 -4.38 22.92 -13.42
C ARG A 459 -2.93 22.92 -13.90
N PHE A 460 -2.46 23.98 -14.54
CA PHE A 460 -1.06 24.09 -14.97
C PHE A 460 -0.32 25.16 -14.16
N ILE A 461 1.00 25.05 -14.02
CA ILE A 461 1.84 26.12 -13.51
C ILE A 461 2.33 26.93 -14.72
N VAL A 462 2.12 28.25 -14.69
CA VAL A 462 2.35 29.17 -15.82
C VAL A 462 3.46 30.17 -15.58
N ASP A 463 3.78 30.49 -14.33
CA ASP A 463 4.97 31.29 -13.97
C ASP A 463 5.53 30.82 -12.62
N VAL A 464 6.85 30.92 -12.42
CA VAL A 464 7.46 30.78 -11.09
C VAL A 464 8.60 31.78 -10.94
N ARG A 465 8.45 32.73 -10.02
CA ARG A 465 9.36 33.87 -9.87
C ARG A 465 10.04 33.86 -8.51
N PRO A 466 11.37 34.02 -8.42
CA PRO A 466 12.04 34.18 -7.14
C PRO A 466 11.62 35.50 -6.49
N ILE A 467 11.38 35.47 -5.18
CA ILE A 467 11.05 36.65 -4.37
C ILE A 467 12.01 36.77 -3.18
N PRO A 468 12.09 37.96 -2.52
CA PRO A 468 12.76 38.06 -1.23
C PRO A 468 12.23 37.02 -0.25
N SER A 469 13.11 36.47 0.59
CA SER A 469 12.72 35.51 1.61
C SER A 469 11.59 36.07 2.48
N VAL A 470 10.51 35.30 2.62
CA VAL A 470 9.42 35.59 3.54
C VAL A 470 9.39 34.53 4.64
N PRO A 471 8.82 34.84 5.81
CA PRO A 471 8.59 33.83 6.83
C PRO A 471 7.69 32.72 6.29
N VAL A 472 8.12 31.47 6.43
CA VAL A 472 7.38 30.28 5.97
C VAL A 472 7.18 29.31 7.12
N ARG A 473 6.10 28.54 7.06
CA ARG A 473 5.75 27.55 8.08
C ARG A 473 5.13 26.33 7.42
N CYS A 474 5.20 25.20 8.11
CA CYS A 474 4.64 23.93 7.66
C CYS A 474 3.66 23.40 8.71
N VAL A 475 2.58 22.79 8.24
CA VAL A 475 1.65 22.00 9.06
C VAL A 475 1.54 20.59 8.50
N GLU A 476 1.17 19.64 9.34
CA GLU A 476 0.87 18.28 8.89
C GLU A 476 -0.40 17.78 9.58
N VAL A 477 -1.13 16.96 8.83
CA VAL A 477 -2.51 16.54 9.07
C VAL A 477 -2.61 15.02 9.23
N ASP A 478 -3.68 14.53 9.84
CA ASP A 478 -3.88 13.13 10.24
C ASP A 478 -4.46 12.19 9.16
N ASN A 479 -4.76 12.68 7.96
CA ASN A 479 -5.27 11.81 6.90
C ASN A 479 -4.18 10.90 6.31
N ALA A 480 -4.61 9.80 5.69
CA ALA A 480 -3.74 8.76 5.12
C ALA A 480 -2.80 9.25 4.00
N SER A 481 -3.08 10.40 3.40
CA SER A 481 -2.19 10.99 2.39
C SER A 481 -1.19 11.98 3.00
N HIS A 482 -1.39 12.38 4.26
CA HIS A 482 -0.75 13.50 4.94
C HIS A 482 -0.73 14.79 4.11
N MET A 483 -1.61 14.91 3.12
CA MET A 483 -1.75 16.06 2.24
C MET A 483 -2.92 16.90 2.74
N TYR A 484 -2.78 18.21 2.62
CA TYR A 484 -3.87 19.14 2.83
C TYR A 484 -3.92 20.09 1.64
N LEU A 485 -5.10 20.66 1.42
CA LEU A 485 -5.32 21.66 0.40
C LEU A 485 -4.73 22.98 0.86
N ALA A 486 -3.98 23.65 -0.01
CA ALA A 486 -3.46 24.99 0.25
C ALA A 486 -3.94 25.98 -0.81
N SER A 487 -3.98 27.26 -0.44
CA SER A 487 -4.52 28.39 -1.21
C SER A 487 -6.03 28.36 -1.41
N ARG A 488 -6.57 29.47 -1.95
CA ARG A 488 -7.98 29.58 -2.36
C ARG A 488 -8.37 28.60 -3.46
N SER A 489 -7.38 28.06 -4.17
CA SER A 489 -7.55 27.09 -5.26
C SER A 489 -7.30 25.64 -4.88
N MET A 490 -7.04 25.38 -3.59
CA MET A 490 -7.03 24.05 -2.97
C MET A 490 -6.07 23.01 -3.61
N ILE A 491 -4.75 23.14 -3.38
CA ILE A 491 -3.67 22.37 -4.05
C ILE A 491 -2.94 21.37 -3.09
N PRO A 492 -2.62 20.10 -3.48
CA PRO A 492 -1.98 19.03 -2.64
C PRO A 492 -0.42 18.81 -2.69
N THR A 493 0.21 18.09 -1.72
CA THR A 493 1.71 17.95 -1.49
C THR A 493 2.25 16.58 -0.89
N HIS A 494 3.46 16.01 -1.22
CA HIS A 494 3.89 14.56 -0.97
C HIS A 494 5.40 14.21 -0.53
N ASN A 495 5.78 12.96 -0.07
CA ASN A 495 7.19 12.35 -0.02
C ASN A 495 7.46 10.79 0.25
N SER A 496 8.48 10.12 -0.39
CA SER A 496 9.58 9.21 0.18
C SER A 496 10.43 8.32 -0.83
N THR A 497 11.69 7.90 -0.50
CA THR A 497 12.71 7.30 -1.45
C THR A 497 13.66 6.14 -1.00
N LEU A 498 13.84 5.81 0.30
CA LEU A 498 14.94 4.91 0.76
C LEU A 498 14.78 3.41 0.44
N GLY A 499 13.56 2.86 0.43
CA GLY A 499 13.32 1.45 0.14
C GLY A 499 13.76 1.01 -1.27
N LEU A 500 13.78 1.95 -2.22
CA LEU A 500 14.23 1.70 -3.59
C LEU A 500 15.75 1.48 -3.68
N ASP A 501 16.56 2.06 -2.80
CA ASP A 501 18.02 1.87 -2.84
C ASP A 501 18.43 0.44 -2.44
N PHE A 502 17.74 -0.17 -1.47
CA PHE A 502 17.96 -1.57 -1.13
C PHE A 502 17.60 -2.51 -2.28
N MET A 503 16.48 -2.24 -2.96
CA MET A 503 16.03 -3.00 -4.13
C MET A 503 17.03 -2.92 -5.28
N ARG A 504 17.58 -1.73 -5.54
CA ARG A 504 18.62 -1.51 -6.55
C ARG A 504 19.87 -2.32 -6.26
N SER A 505 20.35 -2.29 -5.02
CA SER A 505 21.48 -3.10 -4.60
C SER A 505 21.21 -4.59 -4.81
N CYS A 506 20.08 -5.08 -4.29
CA CYS A 506 19.68 -6.49 -4.34
C CYS A 506 19.57 -7.02 -5.79
N SER A 507 18.71 -6.43 -6.62
CA SER A 507 18.39 -6.99 -7.93
C SER A 507 19.28 -6.48 -9.07
N ILE A 508 19.64 -5.21 -9.06
CA ILE A 508 20.39 -4.63 -10.19
C ILE A 508 21.88 -4.95 -10.03
N LYS A 509 22.47 -4.73 -8.85
CA LYS A 509 23.91 -4.96 -8.64
C LYS A 509 24.27 -6.41 -8.35
N HIS A 510 23.40 -7.11 -7.60
CA HIS A 510 23.69 -8.48 -7.12
C HIS A 510 22.85 -9.57 -7.80
N HIS A 511 21.93 -9.19 -8.71
CA HIS A 511 21.06 -10.12 -9.44
C HIS A 511 20.28 -11.09 -8.53
N LEU A 512 19.91 -10.61 -7.35
CA LEU A 512 19.07 -11.33 -6.42
C LEU A 512 17.60 -10.91 -6.61
N PRO A 513 16.66 -11.85 -6.74
CA PRO A 513 15.25 -11.55 -6.94
C PRO A 513 14.64 -10.74 -5.79
N SER A 514 13.97 -9.63 -6.09
CA SER A 514 13.30 -8.79 -5.09
C SER A 514 11.94 -8.30 -5.55
N ILE A 515 11.03 -8.05 -4.61
CA ILE A 515 9.71 -7.47 -4.88
C ILE A 515 9.42 -6.26 -3.99
N VAL A 516 8.84 -5.21 -4.57
CA VAL A 516 8.24 -4.10 -3.81
C VAL A 516 6.73 -4.11 -3.96
N PHE A 517 6.04 -4.05 -2.83
CA PHE A 517 4.61 -3.78 -2.73
C PHE A 517 4.42 -2.32 -2.37
N SER A 518 4.01 -1.53 -3.35
CA SER A 518 3.83 -0.08 -3.23
C SER A 518 2.35 0.24 -3.10
N LEU A 519 1.98 0.81 -1.97
CA LEU A 519 0.63 1.26 -1.64
C LEU A 519 0.46 2.77 -1.88
N GLU A 520 1.57 3.49 -2.00
CA GLU A 520 1.60 4.96 -2.17
C GLU A 520 1.99 5.36 -3.60
N MET A 521 2.99 4.72 -4.20
CA MET A 521 3.54 5.10 -5.50
C MET A 521 3.13 4.14 -6.63
N SER A 522 2.92 4.70 -7.84
CA SER A 522 2.66 3.89 -9.04
C SER A 522 3.92 3.17 -9.55
N LYS A 523 3.73 2.06 -10.29
CA LYS A 523 4.81 1.35 -10.99
C LYS A 523 5.69 2.27 -11.84
N THR A 524 5.08 3.17 -12.61
CA THR A 524 5.79 4.11 -13.47
C THR A 524 6.69 5.04 -12.68
N GLU A 525 6.21 5.52 -11.52
CA GLU A 525 6.99 6.39 -10.66
C GLU A 525 8.21 5.67 -10.07
N ILE A 526 8.02 4.44 -9.60
CA ILE A 526 9.10 3.60 -9.08
C ILE A 526 10.16 3.36 -10.16
N VAL A 527 9.74 2.97 -11.37
CA VAL A 527 10.66 2.71 -12.49
C VAL A 527 11.46 3.97 -12.83
N MET A 528 10.83 5.14 -12.92
CA MET A 528 11.53 6.39 -13.21
C MET A 528 12.58 6.74 -12.15
N ARG A 529 12.28 6.50 -10.87
CA ARG A 529 13.23 6.70 -9.78
C ARG A 529 14.39 5.71 -9.83
N LEU A 530 14.12 4.44 -10.13
CA LEU A 530 15.17 3.43 -10.35
C LEU A 530 16.12 3.83 -11.49
N LEU A 531 15.56 4.24 -12.63
CA LEU A 531 16.35 4.67 -13.80
C LEU A 531 17.18 5.92 -13.50
N SER A 532 16.60 6.93 -12.84
CA SER A 532 17.30 8.14 -12.42
C SER A 532 18.49 7.82 -11.52
N ALA A 533 18.26 6.94 -10.55
CA ALA A 533 19.25 6.58 -9.55
C ALA A 533 20.40 5.73 -10.12
N GLU A 534 20.12 4.84 -11.10
CA GLU A 534 21.13 4.02 -11.78
C GLU A 534 21.90 4.77 -12.86
N ALA A 535 21.20 5.51 -13.73
CA ALA A 535 21.82 6.26 -14.81
C ALA A 535 22.51 7.55 -14.31
N ARG A 536 22.27 7.93 -13.05
CA ARG A 536 22.73 9.20 -12.43
C ARG A 536 22.26 10.42 -13.21
N ILE A 537 21.04 10.33 -13.72
CA ILE A 537 20.37 11.40 -14.45
C ILE A 537 19.36 11.98 -13.48
N LYS A 538 19.25 13.31 -13.42
CA LYS A 538 18.28 13.94 -12.53
C LYS A 538 16.89 13.43 -12.88
N LEU A 539 16.11 13.08 -11.85
CA LEU A 539 14.75 12.59 -12.06
C LEU A 539 13.92 13.61 -12.86
N ALA A 540 14.14 14.90 -12.58
CA ALA A 540 13.55 16.01 -13.31
C ALA A 540 13.87 15.98 -14.82
N ASP A 541 15.12 15.70 -15.19
CA ASP A 541 15.57 15.67 -16.60
C ASP A 541 14.97 14.48 -17.35
N MET A 542 14.90 13.31 -16.72
CA MET A 542 14.27 12.12 -17.29
C MET A 542 12.77 12.29 -17.51
N ARG A 543 12.08 12.92 -16.56
CA ARG A 543 10.62 13.14 -16.62
C ARG A 543 10.22 14.28 -17.55
N SER A 544 11.11 15.25 -17.74
CA SER A 544 10.88 16.38 -18.64
C SER A 544 11.31 16.11 -20.08
N GLY A 545 11.94 14.96 -20.35
CA GLY A 545 12.44 14.60 -21.68
C GLY A 545 13.65 15.41 -22.12
N ARG A 546 14.30 16.15 -21.20
CA ARG A 546 15.45 17.03 -21.48
C ARG A 546 16.79 16.33 -21.32
N MET A 547 16.81 15.05 -21.61
CA MET A 547 18.01 14.25 -21.57
C MET A 547 18.93 14.67 -22.71
N SER A 548 20.17 15.03 -22.37
CA SER A 548 21.22 15.23 -23.37
C SER A 548 21.51 13.92 -24.12
N ASP A 549 22.19 14.00 -25.26
CA ASP A 549 22.62 12.79 -25.99
C ASP A 549 23.52 11.89 -25.11
N ASP A 550 24.31 12.48 -24.20
CA ASP A 550 25.08 11.73 -23.20
C ASP A 550 24.16 11.06 -22.17
N ASP A 551 23.12 11.74 -21.68
CA ASP A 551 22.12 11.14 -20.78
C ASP A 551 21.39 9.97 -21.43
N TRP A 552 20.96 10.12 -22.68
CA TRP A 552 20.38 9.03 -23.46
C TRP A 552 21.35 7.86 -23.61
N THR A 553 22.63 8.15 -23.84
CA THR A 553 23.68 7.12 -23.92
C THR A 553 23.89 6.42 -22.57
N ARG A 554 23.93 7.16 -21.47
CA ARG A 554 24.04 6.60 -20.11
C ARG A 554 22.83 5.75 -19.74
N LEU A 555 21.63 6.21 -20.06
CA LEU A 555 20.39 5.46 -19.85
C LEU A 555 20.39 4.18 -20.67
N ALA A 556 20.64 4.26 -21.98
CA ALA A 556 20.66 3.10 -22.86
C ALA A 556 21.66 2.02 -22.41
N ARG A 557 22.83 2.42 -21.89
CA ARG A 557 23.81 1.49 -21.32
C ARG A 557 23.30 0.76 -20.07
N ARG A 558 22.53 1.44 -19.22
CA ARG A 558 21.97 0.85 -17.98
C ARG A 558 20.64 0.13 -18.21
N MET A 559 19.91 0.43 -19.28
CA MET A 559 18.64 -0.23 -19.60
C MET A 559 18.76 -1.74 -19.74
N SER A 560 19.86 -2.25 -20.31
CA SER A 560 20.09 -3.69 -20.42
C SER A 560 20.21 -4.34 -19.04
N GLU A 561 21.04 -3.77 -18.16
CA GLU A 561 21.26 -4.28 -16.79
C GLU A 561 19.96 -4.24 -15.96
N ILE A 562 19.15 -3.18 -16.12
CA ILE A 562 17.90 -3.00 -15.38
C ILE A 562 16.81 -3.93 -15.91
N SER A 563 16.75 -4.14 -17.24
CA SER A 563 15.75 -5.03 -17.86
C SER A 563 15.99 -6.51 -17.55
N GLU A 564 17.25 -6.90 -17.32
CA GLU A 564 17.62 -8.28 -16.97
C GLU A 564 17.56 -8.54 -15.45
N ALA A 565 17.51 -7.48 -14.63
CA ALA A 565 17.45 -7.61 -13.18
C ALA A 565 16.14 -8.27 -12.72
N PRO A 566 16.19 -9.23 -11.78
CA PRO A 566 14.99 -9.91 -11.24
C PRO A 566 14.23 -9.04 -10.22
N LEU A 567 13.81 -7.85 -10.64
CA LEU A 567 13.09 -6.86 -9.80
C LEU A 567 11.60 -6.83 -10.17
N TYR A 568 10.74 -7.08 -9.19
CA TYR A 568 9.28 -7.13 -9.36
C TYR A 568 8.61 -5.97 -8.62
N ILE A 569 7.58 -5.37 -9.22
CA ILE A 569 6.83 -4.23 -8.65
C ILE A 569 5.34 -4.54 -8.66
N ASP A 570 4.68 -4.35 -7.53
CA ASP A 570 3.24 -4.42 -7.39
C ASP A 570 2.68 -3.14 -6.78
N ASP A 571 1.85 -2.42 -7.54
CA ASP A 571 1.20 -1.16 -7.15
C ASP A 571 -0.34 -1.31 -7.08
N SER A 572 -0.82 -2.53 -6.86
CA SER A 572 -2.25 -2.80 -6.80
C SER A 572 -2.86 -2.03 -5.61
N PRO A 573 -3.98 -1.30 -5.79
CA PRO A 573 -4.62 -0.55 -4.72
C PRO A 573 -5.21 -1.51 -3.67
N ASN A 574 -5.22 -1.11 -2.40
CA ASN A 574 -5.87 -1.83 -1.29
C ASN A 574 -5.37 -3.27 -1.06
N LEU A 575 -4.06 -3.54 -1.23
CA LEU A 575 -3.50 -4.87 -1.01
C LEU A 575 -3.63 -5.33 0.44
N THR A 576 -4.20 -6.51 0.64
CA THR A 576 -4.25 -7.19 1.94
C THR A 576 -2.97 -7.99 2.20
N MET A 577 -2.69 -8.30 3.47
CA MET A 577 -1.53 -9.13 3.84
C MET A 577 -1.60 -10.55 3.23
N MET A 578 -2.81 -11.09 3.07
CA MET A 578 -3.02 -12.40 2.47
C MET A 578 -2.58 -12.42 1.01
N GLU A 579 -2.93 -11.38 0.25
CA GLU A 579 -2.51 -11.22 -1.15
C GLU A 579 -1.00 -10.99 -1.26
N ILE A 580 -0.42 -10.13 -0.40
CA ILE A 580 1.03 -9.92 -0.34
C ILE A 580 1.75 -11.25 -0.10
N ARG A 581 1.30 -12.02 0.90
CA ARG A 581 1.86 -13.34 1.21
C ARG A 581 1.73 -14.32 0.04
N ALA A 582 0.56 -14.42 -0.57
CA ALA A 582 0.32 -15.32 -1.71
C ALA A 582 1.22 -14.97 -2.91
N LYS A 583 1.34 -13.67 -3.23
CA LYS A 583 2.20 -13.18 -4.30
C LYS A 583 3.68 -13.43 -4.01
N ALA A 584 4.13 -13.16 -2.78
CA ALA A 584 5.51 -13.40 -2.35
C ALA A 584 5.88 -14.89 -2.35
N ARG A 585 5.01 -15.78 -1.84
CA ARG A 585 5.18 -17.25 -1.89
C ARG A 585 5.33 -17.76 -3.32
N ARG A 586 4.42 -17.35 -4.22
CA ARG A 586 4.47 -17.73 -5.64
C ARG A 586 5.78 -17.28 -6.29
N LEU A 587 6.27 -16.10 -5.94
CA LEU A 587 7.52 -15.57 -6.46
C LEU A 587 8.74 -16.28 -5.87
N LYS A 588 8.71 -16.66 -4.58
CA LYS A 588 9.73 -17.51 -3.95
C LYS A 588 9.88 -18.85 -4.66
N GLN A 589 8.77 -19.52 -4.98
CA GLN A 589 8.79 -20.79 -5.71
C GLN A 589 9.29 -20.64 -7.16
N LYS A 590 8.89 -19.57 -7.85
CA LYS A 590 9.21 -19.37 -9.27
C LYS A 590 10.63 -18.86 -9.51
N ALA A 591 11.11 -17.97 -8.65
CA ALA A 591 12.32 -17.19 -8.90
C ALA A 591 13.34 -17.23 -7.76
N ASP A 592 13.08 -17.93 -6.65
CA ASP A 592 13.89 -17.87 -5.42
C ASP A 592 14.03 -16.45 -4.86
N LEU A 593 12.89 -15.84 -4.53
CA LEU A 593 12.79 -14.52 -3.89
C LEU A 593 13.80 -14.34 -2.73
N ARG A 594 14.50 -13.20 -2.72
CA ARG A 594 15.56 -12.87 -1.74
C ARG A 594 15.28 -11.62 -0.91
N LEU A 595 14.42 -10.71 -1.36
CA LEU A 595 14.06 -9.49 -0.62
C LEU A 595 12.60 -9.09 -0.89
N VAL A 596 11.89 -8.69 0.16
CA VAL A 596 10.56 -8.08 0.06
C VAL A 596 10.61 -6.68 0.65
N VAL A 597 10.07 -5.69 -0.06
CA VAL A 597 9.86 -4.32 0.45
C VAL A 597 8.37 -4.00 0.46
N ILE A 598 7.85 -3.43 1.55
CA ILE A 598 6.45 -3.01 1.70
C ILE A 598 6.43 -1.51 2.01
N ASP A 599 5.77 -0.71 1.17
CA ASP A 599 5.73 0.76 1.24
C ASP A 599 4.29 1.30 1.21
N TYR A 600 3.72 1.90 2.26
CA TYR A 600 4.14 1.94 3.67
C TYR A 600 3.09 1.26 4.55
N LEU A 601 3.54 0.65 5.66
CA LEU A 601 2.73 -0.24 6.51
C LEU A 601 1.40 0.36 6.97
N GLN A 602 1.38 1.66 7.24
CA GLN A 602 0.22 2.36 7.76
C GLN A 602 -0.86 2.65 6.69
N LEU A 603 -0.70 2.27 5.41
CA LEU A 603 -1.81 2.25 4.43
C LEU A 603 -2.54 0.91 4.35
N MET A 604 -2.01 -0.12 5.01
CA MET A 604 -2.66 -1.43 4.99
C MET A 604 -3.98 -1.39 5.76
N THR A 605 -4.97 -2.11 5.25
CA THR A 605 -6.28 -2.30 5.89
C THR A 605 -6.56 -3.78 6.04
N SER A 606 -7.06 -4.17 7.21
CA SER A 606 -7.30 -5.58 7.57
C SER A 606 -8.62 -6.12 6.98
N GLY A 607 -9.42 -5.26 6.36
CA GLY A 607 -10.78 -5.58 5.87
C GLY A 607 -11.79 -5.83 6.99
N LYS A 608 -11.35 -5.86 8.27
CA LYS A 608 -12.19 -6.12 9.45
C LYS A 608 -12.45 -4.82 10.21
N LYS A 609 -13.61 -4.72 10.86
CA LYS A 609 -13.85 -3.67 11.88
C LYS A 609 -13.00 -3.98 13.12
N VAL A 610 -11.94 -3.21 13.32
CA VAL A 610 -11.08 -3.28 14.51
C VAL A 610 -11.41 -2.13 15.46
N GLU A 611 -11.33 -2.36 16.77
CA GLU A 611 -11.66 -1.35 17.79
C GLU A 611 -10.62 -0.21 17.86
N SER A 612 -9.37 -0.48 17.48
CA SER A 612 -8.28 0.50 17.50
C SER A 612 -7.27 0.24 16.39
N ARG A 613 -6.82 1.31 15.72
CA ARG A 613 -5.75 1.28 14.71
C ARG A 613 -4.46 0.65 15.26
N GLN A 614 -4.19 0.81 16.56
CA GLN A 614 -3.01 0.22 17.21
C GLN A 614 -3.05 -1.32 17.21
N GLN A 615 -4.23 -1.92 17.38
CA GLN A 615 -4.39 -3.36 17.31
C GLN A 615 -4.19 -3.86 15.88
N GLU A 616 -4.71 -3.11 14.90
CA GLU A 616 -4.57 -3.43 13.48
C GLU A 616 -3.10 -3.41 13.03
N VAL A 617 -2.35 -2.35 13.38
CA VAL A 617 -0.92 -2.24 13.10
C VAL A 617 -0.12 -3.33 13.82
N SER A 618 -0.52 -3.72 15.03
CA SER A 618 0.09 -4.82 15.76
C SER A 618 -0.12 -6.18 15.08
N GLU A 619 -1.30 -6.41 14.51
CA GLU A 619 -1.57 -7.61 13.74
C GLU A 619 -0.72 -7.65 12.46
N PHE A 620 -0.62 -6.54 11.73
CA PHE A 620 0.23 -6.45 10.53
C PHE A 620 1.70 -6.71 10.86
N SER A 621 2.23 -6.07 11.91
CA SER A 621 3.59 -6.28 12.40
C SER A 621 3.90 -7.76 12.58
N ARG A 622 3.04 -8.46 13.32
CA ARG A 622 3.19 -9.89 13.58
C ARG A 622 3.10 -10.72 12.29
N GLN A 623 2.16 -10.41 11.40
CA GLN A 623 2.00 -11.12 10.13
C GLN A 623 3.22 -10.93 9.21
N ILE A 624 3.83 -9.74 9.20
CA ILE A 624 5.07 -9.47 8.44
C ILE A 624 6.23 -10.29 9.01
N LYS A 625 6.36 -10.35 10.34
CA LYS A 625 7.39 -11.16 10.98
C LYS A 625 7.22 -12.65 10.66
N LEU A 626 5.97 -13.13 10.65
CA LEU A 626 5.67 -14.51 10.26
C LEU A 626 5.98 -14.73 8.78
N LEU A 627 5.62 -13.81 7.88
CA LEU A 627 5.96 -13.86 6.45
C LEU A 627 7.46 -13.97 6.22
N ALA A 628 8.26 -13.15 6.91
CA ALA A 628 9.71 -13.16 6.79
C ALA A 628 10.30 -14.53 7.16
N LYS A 629 9.85 -15.11 8.29
CA LYS A 629 10.28 -16.43 8.77
C LYS A 629 9.82 -17.56 7.87
N GLU A 630 8.58 -17.50 7.41
CA GLU A 630 7.96 -18.53 6.57
C GLU A 630 8.62 -18.62 5.20
N LEU A 631 8.97 -17.48 4.60
CA LEU A 631 9.65 -17.44 3.31
C LEU A 631 11.17 -17.58 3.42
N GLU A 632 11.73 -17.50 4.63
CA GLU A 632 13.16 -17.35 4.87
C GLU A 632 13.77 -16.21 4.03
N VAL A 633 13.12 -15.04 4.06
CA VAL A 633 13.50 -13.86 3.28
C VAL A 633 13.47 -12.61 4.16
N PRO A 634 14.45 -11.69 4.07
CA PRO A 634 14.35 -10.38 4.71
C PRO A 634 13.15 -9.59 4.17
N VAL A 635 12.32 -9.09 5.06
CA VAL A 635 11.19 -8.21 4.74
C VAL A 635 11.47 -6.82 5.30
N VAL A 636 11.61 -5.84 4.42
CA VAL A 636 11.78 -4.43 4.75
C VAL A 636 10.42 -3.75 4.71
N ALA A 637 10.02 -3.20 5.84
CA ALA A 637 8.77 -2.49 5.98
C ALA A 637 9.04 -1.00 6.19
N MET A 638 8.55 -0.17 5.27
CA MET A 638 8.60 1.28 5.41
C MET A 638 7.55 1.72 6.41
N SER A 639 7.97 2.54 7.37
CA SER A 639 7.11 3.07 8.41
C SER A 639 7.35 4.56 8.59
N GLN A 640 6.31 5.30 8.95
CA GLN A 640 6.46 6.71 9.32
C GLN A 640 6.76 6.88 10.81
N LEU A 641 7.53 7.92 11.16
CA LEU A 641 7.82 8.32 12.53
C LEU A 641 6.86 9.40 13.03
N ASN A 642 6.55 9.35 14.33
CA ASN A 642 5.88 10.46 15.01
C ASN A 642 6.83 11.64 15.20
N ARG A 643 6.25 12.79 15.55
CA ARG A 643 6.95 14.07 15.72
C ARG A 643 7.65 14.26 17.07
N GLY A 644 7.76 13.21 17.89
CA GLY A 644 8.53 13.20 19.14
C GLY A 644 9.98 13.70 19.02
N PRO A 645 10.71 13.47 17.90
CA PRO A 645 12.05 14.02 17.71
C PRO A 645 12.08 15.54 17.67
N GLU A 646 11.05 16.19 17.14
CA GLU A 646 11.06 17.65 16.87
C GLU A 646 11.02 18.49 18.14
N GLN A 647 10.49 17.92 19.22
CA GLN A 647 10.44 18.56 20.53
C GLN A 647 11.77 18.41 21.31
N ARG A 648 12.70 17.60 20.80
CA ARG A 648 14.02 17.40 21.39
C ARG A 648 15.03 18.36 20.79
N THR A 649 15.99 18.76 21.61
CA THR A 649 17.09 19.65 21.21
C THR A 649 17.93 19.08 20.07
N ASP A 650 18.10 17.76 20.02
CA ASP A 650 18.92 17.08 19.01
C ASP A 650 18.16 16.72 17.72
N LYS A 651 16.83 16.79 17.72
CA LYS A 651 15.94 16.47 16.59
C LYS A 651 16.16 15.08 15.97
N LYS A 652 16.92 14.20 16.65
CA LYS A 652 17.26 12.85 16.18
C LYS A 652 16.13 11.90 16.53
N PRO A 653 15.68 11.03 15.62
CA PRO A 653 14.67 10.03 15.89
C PRO A 653 15.20 8.91 16.78
N GLN A 654 14.30 8.35 17.59
CA GLN A 654 14.52 7.28 18.56
C GLN A 654 13.40 6.24 18.42
N LEU A 655 13.60 5.04 18.97
CA LEU A 655 12.61 3.94 18.89
C LEU A 655 11.23 4.33 19.44
N SER A 656 11.21 5.15 20.49
CA SER A 656 9.98 5.66 21.10
C SER A 656 9.09 6.44 20.13
N ASP A 657 9.66 6.95 19.02
CA ASP A 657 8.95 7.76 18.03
C ASP A 657 8.16 6.92 17.03
N LEU A 658 8.23 5.58 17.10
CA LEU A 658 7.33 4.67 16.37
C LEU A 658 5.94 4.51 17.04
N ARG A 659 5.62 5.34 18.06
CA ARG A 659 4.37 5.31 18.86
C ARG A 659 3.10 5.16 18.00
N GLU A 660 2.10 4.44 18.55
CA GLU A 660 1.05 3.66 17.86
C GLU A 660 1.48 2.24 17.45
N SER A 661 2.78 1.93 17.51
CA SER A 661 3.35 0.67 17.01
C SER A 661 4.36 0.00 17.95
N GLY A 662 4.10 -0.05 19.26
CA GLY A 662 5.02 -0.73 20.21
C GLY A 662 5.27 -2.22 19.87
N SER A 663 4.32 -2.84 19.18
CA SER A 663 4.43 -4.16 18.56
C SER A 663 5.44 -4.21 17.41
N ILE A 664 5.48 -3.20 16.53
CA ILE A 664 6.49 -3.09 15.46
C ILE A 664 7.90 -3.06 16.05
N GLU A 665 8.10 -2.27 17.11
CA GLU A 665 9.39 -2.25 17.80
C GLU A 665 9.75 -3.65 18.33
N GLN A 666 8.82 -4.39 18.92
CA GLN A 666 9.08 -5.71 19.50
C GLN A 666 9.36 -6.78 18.42
N ASP A 667 8.56 -6.81 17.37
CA ASP A 667 8.60 -7.83 16.32
C ASP A 667 9.77 -7.67 15.35
N ALA A 668 10.19 -6.42 15.08
CA ALA A 668 11.30 -6.13 14.18
C ALA A 668 12.63 -6.65 14.73
N ASP A 669 13.43 -7.33 13.90
CA ASP A 669 14.80 -7.73 14.29
C ASP A 669 15.78 -6.57 14.15
N MET A 670 15.47 -5.63 13.25
CA MET A 670 16.28 -4.43 13.00
C MET A 670 15.37 -3.23 12.75
N VAL A 671 15.73 -2.07 13.33
CA VAL A 671 15.04 -0.81 13.10
C VAL A 671 16.07 0.24 12.68
N VAL A 672 15.86 0.83 11.51
CA VAL A 672 16.69 1.89 10.92
C VAL A 672 15.87 3.17 10.89
N LEU A 673 16.33 4.21 11.56
CA LEU A 673 15.69 5.52 11.60
C LEU A 673 16.47 6.49 10.72
N LEU A 674 15.80 7.09 9.74
CA LEU A 674 16.40 8.09 8.85
C LEU A 674 16.33 9.47 9.50
N HIS A 675 17.47 10.12 9.64
CA HIS A 675 17.59 11.50 10.09
C HIS A 675 18.33 12.33 9.05
N ARG A 676 17.82 13.52 8.78
CA ARG A 676 18.43 14.50 7.88
C ARG A 676 18.61 15.82 8.63
N PRO A 677 19.85 16.20 8.98
CA PRO A 677 20.11 17.44 9.71
C PRO A 677 19.67 18.68 8.90
N ASP A 678 20.01 18.68 7.62
CA ASP A 678 19.71 19.74 6.63
C ASP A 678 18.20 19.96 6.40
N ALA A 679 17.40 18.95 6.73
CA ALA A 679 15.97 19.05 6.61
C ALA A 679 15.37 20.02 7.65
N PHE A 680 16.02 20.16 8.82
CA PHE A 680 15.60 21.08 9.87
C PHE A 680 16.27 22.45 9.78
N GLU A 681 17.54 22.48 9.37
CA GLU A 681 18.37 23.69 9.29
C GLU A 681 19.07 23.72 7.94
N SER A 682 18.64 24.63 7.05
CA SER A 682 19.10 24.68 5.66
C SER A 682 20.58 25.01 5.49
N ASP A 683 21.16 25.70 6.49
CA ASP A 683 22.58 26.06 6.57
C ASP A 683 23.37 25.09 7.47
N ASP A 684 22.80 23.93 7.81
CA ASP A 684 23.53 22.92 8.58
C ASP A 684 24.83 22.55 7.83
N PRO A 685 26.00 22.58 8.49
CA PRO A 685 27.27 22.27 7.87
C PRO A 685 27.34 20.85 7.27
N ARG A 686 26.39 19.97 7.62
CA ARG A 686 26.20 18.62 7.08
C ARG A 686 25.16 18.57 5.95
N GLY A 687 24.91 19.69 5.28
CA GLY A 687 24.06 19.77 4.08
C GLY A 687 24.47 18.73 3.03
N GLY A 688 23.51 17.90 2.59
CA GLY A 688 23.78 16.77 1.70
C GLY A 688 24.09 15.44 2.39
N GLU A 689 24.15 15.39 3.73
CA GLU A 689 24.29 14.16 4.52
C GLU A 689 22.95 13.69 5.09
N ALA A 690 22.84 12.39 5.33
CA ALA A 690 21.76 11.78 6.09
C ALA A 690 22.33 10.70 7.01
N ASP A 691 21.71 10.53 8.16
CA ASP A 691 22.07 9.55 9.16
C ASP A 691 21.07 8.39 9.10
N LEU A 692 21.58 7.18 8.83
CA LEU A 692 20.88 5.91 9.01
C LEU A 692 21.17 5.41 10.42
N ILE A 693 20.27 5.69 11.36
CA ILE A 693 20.42 5.33 12.76
C ILE A 693 19.89 3.90 12.94
N VAL A 694 20.78 2.91 13.04
CA VAL A 694 20.38 1.54 13.43
C VAL A 694 20.05 1.54 14.91
N ALA A 695 18.79 1.85 15.23
CA ALA A 695 18.32 2.07 16.59
C ALA A 695 18.04 0.74 17.32
N LYS A 696 17.72 -0.32 16.58
CA LYS A 696 17.61 -1.70 17.10
C LYS A 696 18.32 -2.64 16.14
N HIS A 697 19.09 -3.57 16.68
CA HIS A 697 19.66 -4.70 15.94
C HIS A 697 19.76 -5.91 16.88
N ARG A 698 19.00 -6.97 16.61
CA ARG A 698 18.92 -8.14 17.49
C ARG A 698 20.16 -9.04 17.43
N ALA A 699 20.85 -9.04 16.29
CA ALA A 699 21.98 -9.94 15.99
C ALA A 699 23.36 -9.24 16.01
N GLY A 700 23.41 -7.95 16.36
CA GLY A 700 24.66 -7.19 16.30
C GLY A 700 24.56 -5.80 16.92
N PRO A 701 25.61 -4.97 16.77
CA PRO A 701 25.66 -3.66 17.38
C PRO A 701 24.73 -2.65 16.69
N THR A 702 24.29 -1.65 17.46
CA THR A 702 23.63 -0.44 16.98
C THR A 702 24.68 0.62 16.65
N ARG A 703 24.48 1.36 15.55
CA ARG A 703 25.37 2.44 15.12
C ARG A 703 24.62 3.39 14.19
N THR A 704 25.03 4.65 14.17
CA THR A 704 24.62 5.60 13.13
C THR A 704 25.60 5.51 11.97
N VAL A 705 25.08 5.24 10.77
CA VAL A 705 25.84 5.25 9.52
C VAL A 705 25.50 6.53 8.78
N THR A 706 26.50 7.32 8.42
CA THR A 706 26.28 8.57 7.65
C THR A 706 26.40 8.27 6.16
N VAL A 707 25.43 8.73 5.39
CA VAL A 707 25.36 8.57 3.93
C VAL A 707 25.16 9.93 3.27
N ALA A 708 25.57 10.07 2.02
CA ALA A 708 25.22 11.23 1.22
C ALA A 708 23.79 11.06 0.70
N HIS A 709 22.94 12.07 0.82
CA HIS A 709 21.62 12.07 0.19
C HIS A 709 21.70 12.86 -1.13
N GLN A 710 21.29 12.22 -2.23
CA GLN A 710 21.26 12.79 -3.57
C GLN A 710 19.84 12.67 -4.11
N LEU A 711 18.90 13.31 -3.41
CA LEU A 711 17.47 13.14 -3.65
C LEU A 711 17.03 13.60 -5.05
N HIS A 712 17.75 14.54 -5.66
CA HIS A 712 17.57 14.93 -7.07
C HIS A 712 17.86 13.79 -8.07
N LEU A 713 18.62 12.78 -7.66
CA LEU A 713 18.86 11.51 -8.36
C LEU A 713 18.04 10.35 -7.78
N SER A 714 17.10 10.62 -6.86
CA SER A 714 16.31 9.61 -6.13
C SER A 714 17.16 8.53 -5.45
N ARG A 715 18.28 8.91 -4.83
CA ARG A 715 19.16 7.95 -4.17
C ARG A 715 19.88 8.50 -2.94
N PHE A 716 20.26 7.60 -2.07
CA PHE A 716 21.34 7.78 -1.10
C PHE A 716 22.62 7.09 -1.61
N ALA A 717 23.78 7.56 -1.18
CA ALA A 717 25.08 7.04 -1.59
C ALA A 717 26.05 6.95 -0.42
N ASN A 718 27.02 6.05 -0.51
CA ASN A 718 28.11 5.98 0.47
C ASN A 718 28.90 7.30 0.51
N MET A 719 29.35 7.67 1.70
CA MET A 719 30.33 8.74 1.85
C MET A 719 31.65 8.33 1.16
N ALA A 720 32.37 9.31 0.62
CA ALA A 720 33.71 9.06 0.10
C ALA A 720 34.61 8.67 1.28
N LYS A 721 35.30 7.50 1.19
CA LYS A 721 36.30 7.11 2.20
C LYS A 721 37.37 8.21 2.27
N GLN A 722 37.57 8.78 3.46
CA GLN A 722 38.74 9.62 3.76
C GLN A 722 40.02 8.79 3.76
#